data_AF-A0A0K8PBG3-F1
#
_entry.id   AF-A0A0K8PBG3-F1
#
_cell.length_a   1.000
_cell.length_b   1.000
_cell.length_c   1.000
_cell.angle_alpha   90.00
_cell.angle_beta   90.00
_cell.angle_gamma   90.00
#
_symmetry.space_group_name_H-M   'P 1'
#
loop_
_entity.id
_entity.type
_entity.pdbx_description
1 polymer ?
#
loop_
_entity_poly.entity_id
_entity_poly.type
_entity_poly.pdbx_seq_one_letter_code
_entity_poly.pdbx_strand_id
1 'polypeptide(L)'
;MQKKSFLFLKKNSVLVLASLIVLLTYGIPVFFRWFSFYGDDWIYIYNHHLMGPASFPAFVAWDRPYSAWIYMLTTAVFGEAVLPYHILLLLERWLSVFLFWKILTRVWPSAKRMNSWAVLLFAVYPGFQQQPIAVQFILHFASLDLCLFSIWCMIRHLSLEKDSDSKTKRIFWMVVGFLSGTAAMFSCEYFVGLEAIRPFLLGFFILNCLRPTLSGKKSRFWLCLKHWLPYLASSLIFLVWRVFIFSFQTYQPTFFVKFSENRTGALLELAKKILQDLWTVSFNAWRKTINFPEEKNERLFFLCLILLVFILCWFVLSRIPEKTGEISYTKNVLANVEYQQLLTGLAVLLAAGIPFWTTWIHVENAFPWDRSTLSFIAGVALTAASLIALLFKSAPQIFITALLTSLAAGSHFSNALVYKTEAMKMNDYFWQLAWRAPGLESGTILVSDQIPLDRYSDSDLTPIINWQYAPSLTGSRYQYKYFDLQMRANTYFSNLQPGQEISHAYRSHTFQSTTDQVLAIFYRKDACLWVITKDNRDYPGLPESIFKVAGISNPDMILTDSNTTANPPDAIGKEPAHGFCYYFQKASLELQRGDLSKALNAAVQALENGLEAKDPVDWIPFAKAFVLNEKWDQANQIAEKVNGDPQKAAFFCSQLQLLGIDRTRPEFSEVLRKAGCGE
;
A
#
# COMPACT_ATOMS: atom_id res chain seq x y z
N MET A 1 14.68 -38.63 -17.72
CA MET A 1 13.99 -37.41 -17.21
C MET A 1 14.01 -36.22 -18.18
N GLN A 2 15.12 -35.92 -18.88
CA GLN A 2 15.24 -34.75 -19.78
C GLN A 2 14.15 -34.62 -20.87
N LYS A 3 13.77 -35.70 -21.55
CA LYS A 3 12.74 -35.66 -22.63
C LYS A 3 11.33 -35.28 -22.12
N LYS A 4 10.97 -35.70 -20.90
CA LYS A 4 9.69 -35.34 -20.25
C LYS A 4 9.70 -33.89 -19.73
N SER A 5 10.82 -33.43 -19.15
CA SER A 5 11.00 -32.04 -18.72
C SER A 5 10.94 -31.06 -19.91
N PHE A 6 11.61 -31.41 -21.01
CA PHE A 6 11.57 -30.62 -22.25
C PHE A 6 10.17 -30.56 -22.88
N LEU A 7 9.41 -31.67 -22.85
CA LEU A 7 8.01 -31.67 -23.31
C LEU A 7 7.09 -30.84 -22.42
N PHE A 8 7.30 -30.84 -21.10
CA PHE A 8 6.53 -30.04 -20.15
C PHE A 8 6.76 -28.54 -20.37
N LEU A 9 8.03 -28.12 -20.54
CA LEU A 9 8.42 -26.75 -20.87
C LEU A 9 7.82 -26.30 -22.21
N LYS A 10 7.75 -27.18 -23.22
CA LYS A 10 7.15 -26.85 -24.53
C LYS A 10 5.63 -26.70 -24.48
N LYS A 11 4.94 -27.42 -23.58
CA LYS A 11 3.47 -27.37 -23.43
C LYS A 11 2.99 -26.21 -22.55
N ASN A 12 3.79 -25.80 -21.56
CA ASN A 12 3.44 -24.80 -20.55
C ASN A 12 4.39 -23.58 -20.55
N SER A 13 5.07 -23.30 -21.66
CA SER A 13 6.10 -22.25 -21.76
C SER A 13 5.64 -20.88 -21.25
N VAL A 14 4.38 -20.53 -21.50
CA VAL A 14 3.75 -19.26 -21.07
C VAL A 14 3.62 -19.16 -19.56
N LEU A 15 3.16 -20.23 -18.90
CA LEU A 15 3.01 -20.22 -17.45
C LEU A 15 4.38 -20.14 -16.78
N VAL A 16 5.37 -20.84 -17.31
CA VAL A 16 6.76 -20.78 -16.81
C VAL A 16 7.32 -19.36 -16.96
N LEU A 17 7.13 -18.74 -18.12
CA LEU A 17 7.51 -17.35 -18.35
C LEU A 17 6.80 -16.40 -17.37
N ALA A 18 5.48 -16.49 -17.25
CA ALA A 18 4.71 -15.63 -16.35
C ALA A 18 5.14 -15.82 -14.89
N SER A 19 5.43 -17.05 -14.47
CA SER A 19 5.95 -17.36 -13.13
C SER A 19 7.32 -16.71 -12.91
N LEU A 20 8.23 -16.84 -13.87
CA LEU A 20 9.54 -16.21 -13.80
C LEU A 20 9.43 -14.69 -13.72
N ILE A 21 8.53 -14.07 -14.49
CA ILE A 21 8.31 -12.63 -14.45
C ILE A 21 7.73 -12.19 -13.11
N VAL A 22 6.75 -12.91 -12.55
CA VAL A 22 6.23 -12.62 -11.20
C VAL A 22 7.37 -12.67 -10.15
N LEU A 23 8.24 -13.68 -10.23
CA LEU A 23 9.39 -13.80 -9.32
C LEU A 23 10.43 -12.68 -9.53
N LEU A 24 10.75 -12.32 -10.77
CA LEU A 24 11.69 -11.23 -11.07
C LEU A 24 11.13 -9.86 -10.66
N THR A 25 9.85 -9.61 -10.89
CA THR A 25 9.21 -8.32 -10.63
C THR A 25 8.90 -8.11 -9.15
N TYR A 26 8.32 -9.12 -8.48
CA TYR A 26 7.81 -8.98 -7.11
C TYR A 26 8.61 -9.81 -6.10
N GLY A 27 9.22 -10.91 -6.53
CA GLY A 27 9.98 -11.81 -5.64
C GLY A 27 11.33 -11.25 -5.22
N ILE A 28 12.04 -10.53 -6.10
CA ILE A 28 13.35 -9.94 -5.77
C ILE A 28 13.27 -9.08 -4.49
N PRO A 29 12.42 -8.02 -4.41
CA PRO A 29 12.33 -7.23 -3.17
C PRO A 29 11.97 -8.05 -1.92
N VAL A 30 11.10 -9.06 -2.07
CA VAL A 30 10.68 -9.93 -0.95
C VAL A 30 11.83 -10.78 -0.43
N PHE A 31 12.57 -11.47 -1.31
CA PHE A 31 13.67 -12.34 -0.89
C PHE A 31 14.89 -11.57 -0.37
N PHE A 32 15.12 -10.36 -0.86
CA PHE A 32 16.12 -9.45 -0.31
C PHE A 32 15.65 -8.71 0.96
N ARG A 33 14.42 -8.97 1.45
CA ARG A 33 13.85 -8.39 2.68
C ARG A 33 13.84 -6.87 2.69
N TRP A 34 13.44 -6.25 1.58
CA TRP A 34 13.35 -4.79 1.48
C TRP A 34 12.15 -4.19 2.20
N PHE A 35 11.16 -5.03 2.52
CA PHE A 35 9.86 -4.57 2.97
C PHE A 35 9.66 -4.73 4.48
N SER A 36 8.91 -3.78 5.04
CA SER A 36 8.34 -3.80 6.41
C SER A 36 6.81 -4.02 6.32
N PHE A 37 6.09 -3.67 7.40
CA PHE A 37 4.65 -3.43 7.38
C PHE A 37 4.39 -1.97 6.97
N TYR A 38 3.31 -1.75 6.22
CA TYR A 38 2.94 -0.44 5.68
C TYR A 38 1.45 -0.18 5.83
N GLY A 39 1.07 1.09 5.96
CA GLY A 39 -0.33 1.49 6.11
C GLY A 39 -1.08 0.62 7.14
N ASP A 40 -2.26 0.14 6.73
CA ASP A 40 -3.15 -0.67 7.57
C ASP A 40 -2.50 -1.98 8.07
N ASP A 41 -1.38 -2.47 7.51
CA ASP A 41 -0.73 -3.68 8.00
C ASP A 41 -0.45 -3.60 9.51
N TRP A 42 -0.01 -2.43 9.98
CA TRP A 42 0.34 -2.18 11.37
C TRP A 42 -0.83 -2.43 12.32
N ILE A 43 -2.03 -1.98 11.97
CA ILE A 43 -3.18 -2.15 12.87
C ILE A 43 -3.65 -3.61 12.92
N TYR A 44 -3.55 -4.37 11.82
CA TYR A 44 -3.90 -5.80 11.84
C TYR A 44 -2.93 -6.59 12.70
N ILE A 45 -1.61 -6.37 12.53
CA ILE A 45 -0.59 -7.08 13.31
C ILE A 45 -0.64 -6.67 14.77
N TYR A 46 -0.85 -5.39 15.07
CA TYR A 46 -0.95 -4.94 16.46
C TYR A 46 -2.21 -5.43 17.16
N ASN A 47 -3.35 -5.52 16.45
CA ASN A 47 -4.56 -6.15 17.01
C ASN A 47 -4.32 -7.64 17.35
N HIS A 48 -3.49 -8.33 16.58
CA HIS A 48 -3.04 -9.68 16.93
C HIS A 48 -2.12 -9.67 18.16
N HIS A 49 -1.16 -8.76 18.23
CA HIS A 49 -0.27 -8.60 19.39
C HIS A 49 -1.07 -8.41 20.71
N LEU A 50 -2.09 -7.56 20.69
CA LEU A 50 -2.88 -7.23 21.87
C LEU A 50 -3.81 -8.34 22.38
N MET A 51 -4.39 -9.13 21.48
CA MET A 51 -5.54 -10.00 21.79
C MET A 51 -5.52 -11.36 21.09
N GLY A 52 -4.47 -11.66 20.32
CA GLY A 52 -4.31 -12.90 19.56
C GLY A 52 -5.24 -12.99 18.34
N PRO A 53 -5.18 -14.11 17.59
CA PRO A 53 -5.94 -14.28 16.35
C PRO A 53 -7.47 -14.21 16.55
N ALA A 54 -7.99 -14.58 17.72
CA ALA A 54 -9.43 -14.63 17.98
C ALA A 54 -10.11 -13.25 18.00
N SER A 55 -9.36 -12.15 18.00
CA SER A 55 -9.89 -10.78 18.03
C SER A 55 -10.45 -10.28 16.69
N PHE A 56 -10.02 -10.87 15.57
CA PHE A 56 -10.37 -10.35 14.24
C PHE A 56 -11.87 -10.24 13.95
N PRO A 57 -12.75 -11.19 14.34
CA PRO A 57 -14.19 -11.04 14.10
C PRO A 57 -14.77 -9.73 14.63
N ALA A 58 -14.37 -9.29 15.83
CA ALA A 58 -14.80 -8.00 16.38
C ALA A 58 -14.12 -6.82 15.68
N PHE A 59 -12.82 -6.96 15.36
CA PHE A 59 -12.02 -5.92 14.72
C PHE A 59 -12.51 -5.55 13.30
N VAL A 60 -12.90 -6.54 12.49
CA VAL A 60 -13.38 -6.32 11.10
C VAL A 60 -14.91 -6.27 10.99
N ALA A 61 -15.65 -6.43 12.09
CA ALA A 61 -17.12 -6.38 12.09
C ALA A 61 -17.66 -5.07 11.51
N TRP A 62 -16.91 -3.97 11.67
CA TRP A 62 -17.30 -2.64 11.23
C TRP A 62 -17.46 -2.51 9.71
N ASP A 63 -16.57 -3.13 8.92
CA ASP A 63 -16.54 -2.96 7.46
C ASP A 63 -16.73 -4.27 6.69
N ARG A 64 -16.14 -5.37 7.18
CA ARG A 64 -16.06 -6.67 6.49
C ARG A 64 -16.12 -7.85 7.48
N PRO A 65 -17.27 -8.14 8.11
CA PRO A 65 -17.38 -9.14 9.18
C PRO A 65 -16.92 -10.54 8.79
N TYR A 66 -17.06 -10.93 7.52
CA TYR A 66 -16.65 -12.25 7.02
C TYR A 66 -15.21 -12.30 6.51
N SER A 67 -14.42 -11.24 6.62
CA SER A 67 -13.00 -11.22 6.24
C SER A 67 -12.06 -11.77 7.32
N ALA A 68 -12.56 -11.97 8.54
CA ALA A 68 -11.73 -12.34 9.70
C ALA A 68 -10.92 -13.62 9.48
N TRP A 69 -11.45 -14.60 8.74
CA TRP A 69 -10.83 -15.92 8.58
C TRP A 69 -9.37 -15.85 8.09
N ILE A 70 -9.04 -14.93 7.18
CA ILE A 70 -7.71 -14.87 6.60
C ILE A 70 -6.71 -14.30 7.60
N TYR A 71 -7.12 -13.29 8.37
CA TYR A 71 -6.29 -12.68 9.41
C TYR A 71 -6.11 -13.63 10.59
N MET A 72 -7.17 -14.33 11.00
CA MET A 72 -7.09 -15.40 12.01
C MET A 72 -6.09 -16.48 11.60
N LEU A 73 -6.21 -16.99 10.38
CA LEU A 73 -5.34 -18.05 9.88
C LEU A 73 -3.88 -17.58 9.76
N THR A 74 -3.66 -16.45 9.11
CA THR A 74 -2.30 -15.96 8.82
C THR A 74 -1.57 -15.54 10.08
N THR A 75 -2.22 -14.83 11.00
CA THR A 75 -1.57 -14.44 12.27
C THR A 75 -1.36 -15.63 13.21
N ALA A 76 -2.23 -16.65 13.20
CA ALA A 76 -1.99 -17.87 13.98
C ALA A 76 -0.76 -18.65 13.51
N VAL A 77 -0.41 -18.55 12.21
CA VAL A 77 0.72 -19.29 11.61
C VAL A 77 1.99 -18.43 11.55
N PHE A 78 1.88 -17.16 11.21
CA PHE A 78 3.00 -16.26 10.95
C PHE A 78 3.33 -15.34 12.13
N GLY A 79 2.40 -15.15 13.07
CA GLY A 79 2.53 -14.20 14.16
C GLY A 79 2.83 -12.79 13.65
N GLU A 80 3.87 -12.18 14.20
CA GLU A 80 4.28 -10.80 13.92
C GLU A 80 5.40 -10.72 12.87
N ALA A 81 5.83 -11.86 12.30
CA ALA A 81 6.93 -11.91 11.35
C ALA A 81 6.54 -11.30 10.00
N VAL A 82 7.34 -10.36 9.49
CA VAL A 82 7.06 -9.65 8.22
C VAL A 82 7.13 -10.55 6.99
N LEU A 83 8.24 -11.30 6.83
CA LEU A 83 8.55 -12.03 5.59
C LEU A 83 7.47 -13.04 5.14
N PRO A 84 6.86 -13.86 6.02
CA PRO A 84 5.82 -14.80 5.62
C PRO A 84 4.61 -14.15 4.93
N TYR A 85 4.17 -12.96 5.35
CA TYR A 85 3.05 -12.25 4.72
C TYR A 85 3.39 -11.83 3.28
N HIS A 86 4.60 -11.31 3.07
CA HIS A 86 5.07 -10.93 1.73
C HIS A 86 5.22 -12.14 0.80
N ILE A 87 5.66 -13.29 1.33
CA ILE A 87 5.70 -14.54 0.57
C ILE A 87 4.28 -15.01 0.23
N LEU A 88 3.34 -14.96 1.17
CA LEU A 88 1.95 -15.33 0.91
C LEU A 88 1.34 -14.45 -0.18
N LEU A 89 1.48 -13.13 -0.08
CA LEU A 89 0.94 -12.21 -1.09
C LEU A 89 1.58 -12.42 -2.48
N LEU A 90 2.88 -12.76 -2.53
CA LEU A 90 3.55 -13.14 -3.77
C LEU A 90 2.98 -14.44 -4.36
N LEU A 91 2.68 -15.42 -3.51
CA LEU A 91 2.07 -16.70 -3.92
C LEU A 91 0.64 -16.49 -4.43
N GLU A 92 -0.15 -15.64 -3.80
CA GLU A 92 -1.51 -15.30 -4.25
C GLU A 92 -1.46 -14.50 -5.56
N ARG A 93 -0.54 -13.55 -5.71
CA ARG A 93 -0.28 -12.87 -7.00
C ARG A 93 0.02 -13.90 -8.09
N TRP A 94 0.89 -14.87 -7.83
CA TRP A 94 1.18 -15.95 -8.77
C TRP A 94 -0.04 -16.85 -9.05
N LEU A 95 -0.81 -17.18 -8.02
CA LEU A 95 -2.01 -18.02 -8.12
C LEU A 95 -3.08 -17.34 -9.00
N SER A 96 -3.27 -16.02 -8.86
CA SER A 96 -4.19 -15.25 -9.70
C SER A 96 -3.80 -15.33 -11.18
N VAL A 97 -2.52 -15.20 -11.49
CA VAL A 97 -1.96 -15.34 -12.85
C VAL A 97 -2.20 -16.75 -13.39
N PHE A 98 -1.95 -17.77 -12.55
CA PHE A 98 -2.16 -19.16 -12.91
C PHE A 98 -3.64 -19.47 -13.21
N LEU A 99 -4.55 -19.02 -12.34
CA LEU A 99 -5.99 -19.21 -12.52
C LEU A 99 -6.51 -18.47 -13.75
N PHE A 100 -6.05 -17.24 -13.98
CA PHE A 100 -6.37 -16.47 -15.18
C PHE A 100 -5.92 -17.21 -16.44
N TRP A 101 -4.66 -17.69 -16.48
CA TRP A 101 -4.16 -18.53 -17.58
C TRP A 101 -5.00 -19.81 -17.78
N LYS A 102 -5.42 -20.48 -16.71
CA LYS A 102 -6.29 -21.67 -16.78
C LYS A 102 -7.65 -21.36 -17.37
N ILE A 103 -8.25 -20.22 -17.04
CA ILE A 103 -9.53 -19.78 -17.61
C ILE A 103 -9.34 -19.53 -19.12
N LEU A 104 -8.38 -18.69 -19.51
CA LEU A 104 -8.19 -18.32 -20.92
C LEU A 104 -7.89 -19.53 -21.81
N THR A 105 -7.02 -20.43 -21.36
CA THR A 105 -6.66 -21.64 -22.14
C THR A 105 -7.81 -22.64 -22.27
N ARG A 106 -8.83 -22.57 -21.41
CA ARG A 106 -10.05 -23.39 -21.50
C ARG A 106 -11.10 -22.77 -22.40
N VAL A 107 -11.31 -21.45 -22.32
CA VAL A 107 -12.30 -20.73 -23.14
C VAL A 107 -11.83 -20.54 -24.58
N TRP A 108 -10.54 -20.24 -24.78
CA TRP A 108 -9.93 -19.97 -26.08
C TRP A 108 -8.68 -20.84 -26.33
N PRO A 109 -8.82 -22.18 -26.47
CA PRO A 109 -7.68 -23.08 -26.65
C PRO A 109 -6.90 -22.86 -27.96
N SER A 110 -7.52 -22.25 -28.97
CA SER A 110 -6.91 -21.92 -30.26
C SER A 110 -6.01 -20.67 -30.20
N ALA A 111 -6.35 -19.69 -29.37
CA ALA A 111 -5.66 -18.39 -29.30
C ALA A 111 -4.48 -18.39 -28.31
N LYS A 112 -3.59 -19.38 -28.42
CA LYS A 112 -2.46 -19.56 -27.49
C LYS A 112 -1.62 -18.29 -27.33
N ARG A 113 -1.34 -17.61 -28.44
CA ARG A 113 -0.48 -16.42 -28.45
C ARG A 113 -1.14 -15.22 -27.78
N MET A 114 -2.38 -14.90 -28.15
CA MET A 114 -3.14 -13.81 -27.53
C MET A 114 -3.42 -14.07 -26.03
N ASN A 115 -3.74 -15.32 -25.65
CA ASN A 115 -3.82 -15.72 -24.24
C ASN A 115 -2.51 -15.47 -23.49
N SER A 116 -1.37 -15.66 -24.15
CA SER A 116 -0.06 -15.42 -23.54
C SER A 116 0.15 -13.95 -23.24
N TRP A 117 -0.19 -13.07 -24.19
CA TRP A 117 -0.09 -11.63 -23.98
C TRP A 117 -0.99 -11.16 -22.84
N ALA A 118 -2.26 -11.60 -22.83
CA ALA A 118 -3.18 -11.26 -21.75
C ALA A 118 -2.65 -11.74 -20.39
N VAL A 119 -2.12 -12.96 -20.29
CA VAL A 119 -1.55 -13.49 -19.04
C VAL A 119 -0.33 -12.68 -18.57
N LEU A 120 0.56 -12.27 -19.48
CA LEU A 120 1.72 -11.46 -19.13
C LEU A 120 1.31 -10.06 -18.66
N LEU A 121 0.42 -9.39 -19.39
CA LEU A 121 -0.07 -8.06 -19.03
C LEU A 121 -0.86 -8.07 -17.71
N PHE A 122 -1.63 -9.14 -17.45
CA PHE A 122 -2.27 -9.37 -16.16
C PHE A 122 -1.23 -9.54 -15.05
N ALA A 123 -0.16 -10.32 -15.28
CA ALA A 123 0.84 -10.58 -14.25
C ALA A 123 1.55 -9.32 -13.76
N VAL A 124 1.83 -8.37 -14.64
CA VAL A 124 2.63 -7.17 -14.33
C VAL A 124 1.87 -5.85 -14.39
N TYR A 125 0.53 -5.87 -14.45
CA TYR A 125 -0.27 -4.64 -14.62
C TYR A 125 0.22 -3.50 -13.70
N PRO A 126 0.60 -2.33 -14.25
CA PRO A 126 1.28 -1.27 -13.49
C PRO A 126 0.31 -0.36 -12.71
N GLY A 127 -1.00 -0.50 -12.90
CA GLY A 127 -1.98 0.36 -12.25
C GLY A 127 -2.10 0.13 -10.75
N PHE A 128 -1.76 -1.07 -10.27
CA PHE A 128 -1.77 -1.44 -8.85
C PHE A 128 -0.34 -1.46 -8.29
N GLN A 129 -0.02 -0.55 -7.39
CA GLN A 129 1.32 -0.33 -6.83
C GLN A 129 1.44 -0.72 -5.35
N GLN A 130 0.37 -1.22 -4.74
CA GLN A 130 0.33 -1.59 -3.31
C GLN A 130 0.70 -3.05 -3.02
N GLN A 131 1.38 -3.74 -3.96
CA GLN A 131 1.93 -5.08 -3.69
C GLN A 131 2.83 -5.13 -2.43
N PRO A 132 3.60 -4.09 -2.06
CA PRO A 132 4.37 -4.11 -0.80
C PRO A 132 3.54 -4.03 0.48
N ILE A 133 2.22 -3.77 0.42
CA ILE A 133 1.35 -3.72 1.60
C ILE A 133 0.76 -5.13 1.80
N ALA A 134 1.46 -5.98 2.55
CA ALA A 134 1.22 -7.42 2.48
C ALA A 134 -0.05 -7.84 3.21
N VAL A 135 -0.22 -7.42 4.47
CA VAL A 135 -1.28 -7.90 5.35
C VAL A 135 -2.65 -7.39 4.88
N GLN A 136 -2.74 -6.14 4.44
CA GLN A 136 -3.99 -5.59 3.92
C GLN A 136 -4.42 -6.29 2.62
N PHE A 137 -3.47 -6.59 1.72
CA PHE A 137 -3.80 -7.10 0.38
C PHE A 137 -3.89 -8.61 0.27
N ILE A 138 -3.47 -9.41 1.27
CA ILE A 138 -3.75 -10.85 1.26
C ILE A 138 -5.25 -11.13 1.16
N LEU A 139 -6.10 -10.37 1.87
CA LEU A 139 -7.56 -10.51 1.76
C LEU A 139 -8.05 -10.24 0.32
N HIS A 140 -7.50 -9.21 -0.32
CA HIS A 140 -7.90 -8.80 -1.65
C HIS A 140 -7.46 -9.82 -2.70
N PHE A 141 -6.22 -10.31 -2.64
CA PHE A 141 -5.74 -11.32 -3.57
C PHE A 141 -6.38 -12.69 -3.32
N ALA A 142 -6.56 -13.12 -2.07
CA ALA A 142 -7.31 -14.34 -1.78
C ALA A 142 -8.75 -14.26 -2.31
N SER A 143 -9.42 -13.11 -2.20
CA SER A 143 -10.76 -12.91 -2.76
C SER A 143 -10.77 -12.94 -4.29
N LEU A 144 -9.76 -12.34 -4.94
CA LEU A 144 -9.57 -12.43 -6.39
C LEU A 144 -9.33 -13.89 -6.82
N ASP A 145 -8.48 -14.63 -6.11
CA ASP A 145 -8.16 -16.02 -6.37
C ASP A 145 -9.37 -16.92 -6.20
N LEU A 146 -10.16 -16.73 -5.14
CA LEU A 146 -11.41 -17.45 -4.93
C LEU A 146 -12.44 -17.15 -6.04
N CYS A 147 -12.52 -15.90 -6.49
CA CYS A 147 -13.36 -15.49 -7.62
C CYS A 147 -12.91 -16.17 -8.93
N LEU A 148 -11.63 -16.08 -9.28
CA LEU A 148 -11.08 -16.73 -10.49
C LEU A 148 -11.20 -18.25 -10.42
N PHE A 149 -10.93 -18.85 -9.26
CA PHE A 149 -11.10 -20.28 -9.03
C PHE A 149 -12.55 -20.72 -9.17
N SER A 150 -13.49 -19.91 -8.67
CA SER A 150 -14.94 -20.13 -8.86
C SER A 150 -15.34 -20.12 -10.33
N ILE A 151 -14.85 -19.15 -11.12
CA ILE A 151 -15.07 -19.08 -12.57
C ILE A 151 -14.46 -20.30 -13.27
N TRP A 152 -13.25 -20.70 -12.89
CA TRP A 152 -12.61 -21.87 -13.45
C TRP A 152 -13.38 -23.17 -13.13
N CYS A 153 -13.86 -23.33 -11.90
CA CYS A 153 -14.69 -24.46 -11.47
C CYS A 153 -16.00 -24.54 -12.26
N MET A 154 -16.65 -23.40 -12.52
CA MET A 154 -17.85 -23.32 -13.35
C MET A 154 -17.59 -23.83 -14.77
N ILE A 155 -16.49 -23.38 -15.41
CA ILE A 155 -16.10 -23.85 -16.75
C ILE A 155 -15.71 -25.34 -16.70
N ARG A 156 -15.05 -25.79 -15.62
CA ARG A 156 -14.67 -27.19 -15.44
C ARG A 156 -15.90 -28.09 -15.31
N HIS A 157 -16.90 -27.67 -14.53
CA HIS A 157 -18.18 -28.36 -14.38
C HIS A 157 -18.84 -28.58 -15.75
N LEU A 158 -18.96 -27.52 -16.56
CA LEU A 158 -19.54 -27.60 -17.90
C LEU A 158 -18.69 -28.47 -18.85
N SER A 159 -17.36 -28.43 -18.75
CA SER A 159 -16.48 -29.25 -19.59
C SER A 159 -16.68 -30.76 -19.41
N LEU A 160 -17.16 -31.18 -18.23
CA LEU A 160 -17.41 -32.59 -17.89
C LEU A 160 -18.80 -33.08 -18.33
N GLU A 161 -19.63 -32.22 -18.93
CA GLU A 161 -20.96 -32.60 -19.41
C GLU A 161 -20.93 -33.62 -20.55
N LYS A 162 -19.78 -33.77 -21.23
CA LYS A 162 -19.54 -34.80 -22.26
C LYS A 162 -19.31 -36.20 -21.69
N ASP A 163 -18.91 -36.33 -20.43
CA ASP A 163 -18.57 -37.62 -19.81
C ASP A 163 -19.74 -38.14 -18.96
N SER A 164 -20.44 -39.16 -19.47
CA SER A 164 -21.60 -39.78 -18.80
C SER A 164 -21.27 -40.32 -17.40
N ASP A 165 -20.03 -40.76 -17.17
CA ASP A 165 -19.53 -41.33 -15.91
C ASP A 165 -19.07 -40.29 -14.86
N SER A 166 -19.15 -38.99 -15.17
CA SER A 166 -18.55 -37.93 -14.33
C SER A 166 -19.54 -37.19 -13.42
N LYS A 167 -20.72 -37.74 -13.11
CA LYS A 167 -21.78 -37.04 -12.34
C LYS A 167 -21.29 -36.53 -10.98
N THR A 168 -20.60 -37.35 -10.20
CA THR A 168 -20.05 -36.96 -8.88
C THR A 168 -19.02 -35.83 -9.00
N LYS A 169 -18.11 -35.94 -9.99
CA LYS A 169 -17.10 -34.90 -10.26
C LYS A 169 -17.74 -33.58 -10.69
N ARG A 170 -18.84 -33.63 -11.46
CA ARG A 170 -19.60 -32.44 -11.85
C ARG A 170 -20.19 -31.74 -10.64
N ILE A 171 -20.88 -32.47 -9.76
CA ILE A 171 -21.47 -31.90 -8.54
C ILE A 171 -20.38 -31.30 -7.66
N PHE A 172 -19.27 -32.00 -7.48
CA PHE A 172 -18.12 -31.49 -6.73
C PHE A 172 -17.63 -30.13 -7.25
N TRP A 173 -17.35 -29.99 -8.54
CA TRP A 173 -16.87 -28.72 -9.10
C TRP A 173 -17.91 -27.60 -9.04
N MET A 174 -19.21 -27.92 -9.15
CA MET A 174 -20.27 -26.94 -8.98
C MET A 174 -20.32 -26.43 -7.54
N VAL A 175 -20.32 -27.33 -6.55
CA VAL A 175 -20.38 -26.99 -5.12
C VAL A 175 -19.14 -26.21 -4.70
N VAL A 176 -17.95 -26.70 -5.03
CA VAL A 176 -16.69 -26.00 -4.71
C VAL A 176 -16.65 -24.62 -5.37
N GLY A 177 -17.02 -24.52 -6.65
CA GLY A 177 -17.08 -23.23 -7.33
C GLY A 177 -18.07 -22.27 -6.67
N PHE A 178 -19.26 -22.74 -6.29
CA PHE A 178 -20.28 -21.94 -5.61
C PHE A 178 -19.78 -21.43 -4.25
N LEU A 179 -19.19 -22.31 -3.43
CA LEU A 179 -18.65 -21.94 -2.12
C LEU A 179 -17.50 -20.95 -2.24
N SER A 180 -16.56 -21.17 -3.17
CA SER A 180 -15.45 -20.22 -3.40
C SER A 180 -15.94 -18.85 -3.87
N GLY A 181 -16.92 -18.80 -4.79
CA GLY A 181 -17.48 -17.53 -5.26
C GLY A 181 -18.21 -16.77 -4.15
N THR A 182 -18.98 -17.50 -3.34
CA THR A 182 -19.66 -16.93 -2.16
C THR A 182 -18.65 -16.38 -1.15
N ALA A 183 -17.63 -17.18 -0.82
CA ALA A 183 -16.57 -16.77 0.11
C ALA A 183 -15.83 -15.52 -0.39
N ALA A 184 -15.53 -15.43 -1.70
CA ALA A 184 -14.89 -14.25 -2.29
C ALA A 184 -15.72 -12.98 -2.05
N MET A 185 -17.00 -12.99 -2.42
CA MET A 185 -17.87 -11.81 -2.33
C MET A 185 -18.07 -11.33 -0.89
N PHE A 186 -18.31 -12.26 0.04
CA PHE A 186 -18.49 -11.91 1.45
C PHE A 186 -17.19 -11.46 2.13
N SER A 187 -16.02 -11.90 1.63
CA SER A 187 -14.71 -11.49 2.16
C SER A 187 -14.31 -10.10 1.68
N CYS A 188 -14.46 -9.81 0.38
CA CYS A 188 -14.09 -8.52 -0.20
C CYS A 188 -14.99 -8.19 -1.41
N GLU A 189 -15.66 -7.04 -1.35
CA GLU A 189 -16.66 -6.62 -2.33
C GLU A 189 -16.06 -6.12 -3.67
N TYR A 190 -14.74 -5.90 -3.73
CA TYR A 190 -14.05 -5.32 -4.89
C TYR A 190 -14.30 -6.07 -6.20
N PHE A 191 -14.49 -7.39 -6.11
CA PHE A 191 -14.60 -8.28 -7.27
C PHE A 191 -16.03 -8.70 -7.58
N VAL A 192 -17.03 -8.22 -6.83
CA VAL A 192 -18.45 -8.57 -7.02
C VAL A 192 -18.91 -8.27 -8.45
N GLY A 193 -18.43 -7.17 -9.03
CA GLY A 193 -18.70 -6.84 -10.43
C GLY A 193 -18.27 -7.92 -11.42
N LEU A 194 -17.18 -8.64 -11.14
CA LEU A 194 -16.67 -9.69 -12.03
C LEU A 194 -17.64 -10.87 -12.17
N GLU A 195 -18.60 -11.06 -11.28
CA GLU A 195 -19.65 -12.08 -11.42
C GLU A 195 -20.48 -11.90 -12.71
N ALA A 196 -20.61 -10.66 -13.19
CA ALA A 196 -21.30 -10.34 -14.44
C ALA A 196 -20.57 -10.84 -15.70
N ILE A 197 -19.30 -11.27 -15.61
CA ILE A 197 -18.56 -11.80 -16.77
C ILE A 197 -18.87 -13.26 -17.08
N ARG A 198 -19.43 -14.01 -16.12
CA ARG A 198 -19.68 -15.45 -16.26
C ARG A 198 -20.46 -15.83 -17.52
N PRO A 199 -21.53 -15.11 -17.93
CA PRO A 199 -22.25 -15.41 -19.17
C PRO A 199 -21.38 -15.29 -20.43
N PHE A 200 -20.45 -14.33 -20.48
CA PHE A 200 -19.54 -14.15 -21.62
C PHE A 200 -18.57 -15.33 -21.72
N LEU A 201 -17.93 -15.69 -20.60
CA LEU A 201 -16.99 -16.82 -20.56
C LEU A 201 -17.67 -18.16 -20.86
N LEU A 202 -18.86 -18.40 -20.32
CA LEU A 202 -19.66 -19.59 -20.63
C LEU A 202 -20.10 -19.62 -22.09
N GLY A 203 -20.62 -18.50 -22.60
CA GLY A 203 -21.08 -18.38 -23.99
C GLY A 203 -19.96 -18.69 -24.99
N PHE A 204 -18.77 -18.12 -24.78
CA PHE A 204 -17.62 -18.38 -25.64
C PHE A 204 -17.02 -19.77 -25.45
N PHE A 205 -17.03 -20.32 -24.23
CA PHE A 205 -16.64 -21.71 -24.02
C PHE A 205 -17.55 -22.69 -24.78
N ILE A 206 -18.88 -22.49 -24.71
CA ILE A 206 -19.85 -23.30 -25.47
C ILE A 206 -19.58 -23.17 -26.96
N LEU A 207 -19.36 -21.94 -27.45
CA LEU A 207 -19.14 -21.66 -28.87
C LEU A 207 -17.85 -22.28 -29.41
N ASN A 208 -16.76 -22.23 -28.65
CA ASN A 208 -15.43 -22.66 -29.11
C ASN A 208 -15.15 -24.15 -28.86
N CYS A 209 -15.71 -24.72 -27.78
CA CYS A 209 -15.33 -26.05 -27.29
C CYS A 209 -16.46 -27.09 -27.35
N LEU A 210 -17.73 -26.67 -27.40
CA LEU A 210 -18.92 -27.55 -27.41
C LEU A 210 -19.72 -27.49 -28.74
N ARG A 211 -19.21 -26.75 -29.74
CA ARG A 211 -19.85 -26.49 -31.04
C ARG A 211 -20.44 -27.71 -31.77
N PRO A 212 -19.84 -28.92 -31.76
CA PRO A 212 -20.36 -30.06 -32.52
C PRO A 212 -21.54 -30.78 -31.84
N THR A 213 -21.81 -30.52 -30.55
CA THR A 213 -22.67 -31.39 -29.71
C THR A 213 -24.08 -30.83 -29.50
N LEU A 214 -24.35 -29.58 -29.89
CA LEU A 214 -25.61 -28.87 -29.58
C LEU A 214 -26.23 -28.23 -30.84
N SER A 215 -27.34 -28.82 -31.33
CA SER A 215 -28.12 -28.27 -32.44
C SER A 215 -29.04 -27.15 -31.95
N GLY A 216 -28.75 -25.90 -32.33
CA GLY A 216 -29.65 -24.75 -32.14
C GLY A 216 -29.18 -23.67 -31.15
N LYS A 217 -29.48 -22.41 -31.47
CA LYS A 217 -29.15 -21.22 -30.64
C LYS A 217 -29.89 -21.20 -29.29
N LYS A 218 -31.16 -21.64 -29.27
CA LYS A 218 -31.99 -21.68 -28.04
C LYS A 218 -31.41 -22.64 -26.99
N SER A 219 -30.92 -23.80 -27.41
CA SER A 219 -30.28 -24.79 -26.52
C SER A 219 -29.04 -24.22 -25.82
N ARG A 220 -28.22 -23.44 -26.54
CA ARG A 220 -26.99 -22.82 -26.00
C ARG A 220 -27.27 -21.74 -24.96
N PHE A 221 -28.29 -20.91 -25.19
CA PHE A 221 -28.70 -19.89 -24.23
C PHE A 221 -29.17 -20.52 -22.91
N TRP A 222 -30.06 -21.51 -22.98
CA TRP A 222 -30.54 -22.23 -21.81
C TRP A 222 -29.42 -22.96 -21.06
N LEU A 223 -28.46 -23.52 -21.78
CA LEU A 223 -27.29 -24.15 -21.18
C LEU A 223 -26.44 -23.14 -20.40
N CYS A 224 -26.17 -21.98 -21.00
CA CYS A 224 -25.45 -20.89 -20.34
C CYS A 224 -26.19 -20.42 -19.07
N LEU A 225 -27.49 -20.15 -19.17
CA LEU A 225 -28.31 -19.68 -18.05
C LEU A 225 -28.37 -20.72 -16.92
N LYS A 226 -28.58 -22.00 -17.25
CA LYS A 226 -28.62 -23.10 -16.26
C LYS A 226 -27.34 -23.18 -15.43
N HIS A 227 -26.18 -23.06 -16.07
CA HIS A 227 -24.88 -23.16 -15.40
C HIS A 227 -24.46 -21.87 -14.70
N TRP A 228 -25.06 -20.73 -15.08
CA TRP A 228 -24.88 -19.46 -14.39
C TRP A 228 -25.76 -19.34 -13.14
N LEU A 229 -26.96 -19.95 -13.15
CA LEU A 229 -27.98 -19.80 -12.10
C LEU A 229 -27.45 -20.01 -10.66
N PRO A 230 -26.63 -21.04 -10.34
CA PRO A 230 -26.10 -21.21 -8.98
C PRO A 230 -25.25 -20.02 -8.53
N TYR A 231 -24.45 -19.45 -9.42
CA TYR A 231 -23.59 -18.31 -9.13
C TYR A 231 -24.38 -17.02 -9.05
N LEU A 232 -25.37 -16.84 -9.93
CA LEU A 232 -26.30 -15.72 -9.85
C LEU A 232 -27.06 -15.71 -8.52
N ALA A 233 -27.50 -16.88 -8.03
CA ALA A 233 -28.13 -17.00 -6.71
C ALA A 233 -27.18 -16.55 -5.60
N SER A 234 -25.91 -16.96 -5.63
CA SER A 234 -24.91 -16.49 -4.66
C SER A 234 -24.72 -14.98 -4.71
N SER A 235 -24.61 -14.38 -5.90
CA SER A 235 -24.48 -12.93 -6.05
C SER A 235 -25.71 -12.18 -5.53
N LEU A 236 -26.92 -12.70 -5.78
CA LEU A 236 -28.15 -12.11 -5.25
C LEU A 236 -28.22 -12.19 -3.73
N ILE A 237 -27.84 -13.32 -3.13
CA ILE A 237 -27.77 -13.47 -1.67
C ILE A 237 -26.80 -12.44 -1.08
N PHE A 238 -25.61 -12.30 -1.66
CA PHE A 238 -24.63 -11.31 -1.24
C PHE A 238 -25.17 -9.87 -1.36
N LEU A 239 -25.78 -9.52 -2.49
CA LEU A 239 -26.33 -8.17 -2.71
C LEU A 239 -27.46 -7.86 -1.72
N VAL A 240 -28.36 -8.81 -1.47
CA VAL A 240 -29.43 -8.66 -0.48
C VAL A 240 -28.83 -8.44 0.91
N TRP A 241 -27.85 -9.26 1.30
CA TRP A 241 -27.16 -9.11 2.57
C TRP A 241 -26.44 -7.77 2.68
N ARG A 242 -25.67 -7.36 1.66
CA ARG A 242 -24.87 -6.13 1.70
C ARG A 242 -25.73 -4.87 1.75
N VAL A 243 -26.81 -4.82 0.96
CA VAL A 243 -27.66 -3.63 0.83
C VAL A 243 -28.66 -3.53 1.97
N PHE A 244 -29.32 -4.63 2.35
CA PHE A 244 -30.46 -4.58 3.29
C PHE A 244 -30.12 -5.03 4.71
N ILE A 245 -29.11 -5.89 4.91
CA ILE A 245 -28.79 -6.45 6.23
C ILE A 245 -27.60 -5.73 6.85
N PHE A 246 -26.48 -5.65 6.13
CA PHE A 246 -25.25 -5.05 6.67
C PHE A 246 -25.25 -3.51 6.57
N SER A 247 -25.85 -2.98 5.50
CA SER A 247 -25.85 -1.55 5.13
C SER A 247 -24.44 -0.96 4.92
N PHE A 248 -24.37 0.20 4.27
CA PHE A 248 -23.09 0.84 3.96
C PHE A 248 -22.60 1.64 5.16
N GLN A 249 -21.58 1.13 5.87
CA GLN A 249 -21.02 1.80 7.06
C GLN A 249 -19.95 2.86 6.71
N THR A 250 -19.09 2.56 5.73
CA THR A 250 -17.92 3.41 5.40
C THR A 250 -18.15 4.32 4.20
N TYR A 251 -18.67 3.78 3.10
CA TYR A 251 -18.89 4.52 1.86
C TYR A 251 -20.35 4.42 1.46
N GLN A 252 -21.05 5.53 1.57
CA GLN A 252 -22.45 5.61 1.13
C GLN A 252 -22.53 5.48 -0.39
N PRO A 253 -23.62 4.91 -0.93
CA PRO A 253 -23.77 4.74 -2.35
C PRO A 253 -24.25 6.07 -2.98
N THR A 254 -23.35 7.06 -2.96
CA THR A 254 -23.54 8.48 -3.31
C THR A 254 -24.19 8.69 -4.67
N PHE A 255 -23.99 7.75 -5.61
CA PHE A 255 -24.68 7.80 -6.90
C PHE A 255 -26.20 7.85 -6.77
N PHE A 256 -26.80 7.05 -5.87
CA PHE A 256 -28.26 7.03 -5.72
C PHE A 256 -28.80 8.31 -5.08
N VAL A 257 -28.03 8.93 -4.19
CA VAL A 257 -28.34 10.25 -3.62
C VAL A 257 -28.37 11.29 -4.74
N LYS A 258 -27.29 11.42 -5.51
CA LYS A 258 -27.20 12.33 -6.66
C LYS A 258 -28.29 12.07 -7.71
N PHE A 259 -28.61 10.80 -7.97
CA PHE A 259 -29.66 10.43 -8.93
C PHE A 259 -31.05 10.85 -8.46
N SER A 260 -31.30 10.80 -7.15
CA SER A 260 -32.57 11.26 -6.57
C SER A 260 -32.73 12.78 -6.64
N GLU A 261 -31.62 13.53 -6.53
CA GLU A 261 -31.59 15.00 -6.62
C GLU A 261 -31.68 15.51 -8.07
N ASN A 262 -30.86 14.97 -8.98
CA ASN A 262 -30.82 15.37 -10.38
C ASN A 262 -30.44 14.19 -11.29
N ARG A 263 -31.46 13.57 -11.91
CA ARG A 263 -31.29 12.36 -12.75
C ARG A 263 -30.35 12.57 -13.94
N THR A 264 -30.54 13.65 -14.71
CA THR A 264 -29.74 13.88 -15.92
C THR A 264 -28.32 14.30 -15.59
N GLY A 265 -28.15 15.14 -14.57
CA GLY A 265 -26.84 15.53 -14.05
C GLY A 265 -26.04 14.32 -13.54
N ALA A 266 -26.66 13.49 -12.70
CA ALA A 266 -26.02 12.31 -12.14
C ALA A 266 -25.60 11.29 -13.21
N LEU A 267 -26.42 11.06 -14.24
CA LEU A 267 -26.06 10.17 -15.35
C LEU A 267 -24.91 10.73 -16.19
N LEU A 268 -24.89 12.04 -16.45
CA LEU A 268 -23.80 12.68 -17.19
C LEU A 268 -22.49 12.65 -16.39
N GLU A 269 -22.54 12.94 -15.08
CA GLU A 269 -21.39 12.81 -14.19
C GLU A 269 -20.88 11.37 -14.12
N LEU A 270 -21.77 10.40 -14.00
CA LEU A 270 -21.41 8.98 -14.00
C LEU A 270 -20.73 8.59 -15.32
N ALA A 271 -21.28 9.00 -16.46
CA ALA A 271 -20.67 8.73 -17.76
C ALA A 271 -19.26 9.35 -17.86
N LYS A 272 -19.08 10.60 -17.41
CA LYS A 272 -17.75 11.24 -17.35
C LYS A 272 -16.80 10.47 -16.45
N LYS A 273 -17.24 10.09 -15.24
CA LYS A 273 -16.45 9.31 -14.30
C LYS A 273 -16.04 7.96 -14.88
N ILE A 274 -16.96 7.22 -15.50
CA ILE A 274 -16.66 5.95 -16.17
C ILE A 274 -15.57 6.14 -17.23
N LEU A 275 -15.70 7.14 -18.10
CA LEU A 275 -14.71 7.39 -19.16
C LEU A 275 -13.34 7.78 -18.58
N GLN A 276 -13.31 8.64 -17.55
CA GLN A 276 -12.07 9.04 -16.87
C GLN A 276 -11.39 7.86 -16.16
N ASP A 277 -12.17 7.06 -15.44
CA ASP A 277 -11.67 5.90 -14.71
C ASP A 277 -11.15 4.83 -15.70
N LEU A 278 -11.88 4.56 -16.79
CA LEU A 278 -11.45 3.65 -17.86
C LEU A 278 -10.17 4.12 -18.56
N TRP A 279 -10.07 5.42 -18.83
CA TRP A 279 -8.84 6.02 -19.35
C TRP A 279 -7.67 5.86 -18.37
N THR A 280 -7.94 6.05 -17.08
CA THR A 280 -6.95 5.96 -16.02
C THR A 280 -6.40 4.54 -15.89
N VAL A 281 -7.26 3.54 -15.78
CA VAL A 281 -6.82 2.13 -15.64
C VAL A 281 -6.21 1.56 -16.92
N SER A 282 -6.62 2.02 -18.10
CA SER A 282 -6.19 1.44 -19.38
C SER A 282 -5.02 2.15 -20.04
N PHE A 283 -4.87 3.47 -19.87
CA PHE A 283 -3.83 4.26 -20.54
C PHE A 283 -2.88 4.92 -19.54
N ASN A 284 -3.39 5.69 -18.56
CA ASN A 284 -2.52 6.42 -17.61
C ASN A 284 -1.63 5.47 -16.78
N ALA A 285 -2.16 4.30 -16.40
CA ALA A 285 -1.41 3.26 -15.72
C ALA A 285 -0.11 2.87 -16.46
N TRP A 286 -0.16 2.76 -17.80
CA TRP A 286 1.00 2.41 -18.62
C TRP A 286 1.88 3.63 -18.92
N ARG A 287 1.30 4.82 -19.06
CA ARG A 287 2.09 6.05 -19.26
C ARG A 287 3.08 6.29 -18.11
N LYS A 288 2.69 5.98 -16.88
CA LYS A 288 3.51 6.16 -15.68
C LYS A 288 4.62 5.11 -15.48
N THR A 289 4.76 4.13 -16.38
CA THR A 289 5.80 3.09 -16.21
C THR A 289 7.22 3.60 -16.48
N ILE A 290 7.37 4.75 -17.12
CA ILE A 290 8.66 5.34 -17.48
C ILE A 290 9.11 6.28 -16.34
N ASN A 291 9.47 5.69 -15.20
CA ASN A 291 10.03 6.41 -14.05
C ASN A 291 11.37 5.77 -13.66
N PHE A 292 12.47 6.44 -13.98
CA PHE A 292 13.81 5.96 -13.71
C PHE A 292 14.19 6.21 -12.25
N PRO A 293 14.82 5.24 -11.56
CA PRO A 293 15.43 5.49 -10.25
C PRO A 293 16.48 6.60 -10.33
N GLU A 294 16.57 7.42 -9.29
CA GLU A 294 17.53 8.54 -9.21
C GLU A 294 18.97 8.03 -9.04
N GLU A 295 19.17 7.03 -8.19
CA GLU A 295 20.50 6.49 -7.92
C GLU A 295 21.08 5.71 -9.10
N LYS A 296 22.38 5.90 -9.37
CA LYS A 296 23.06 5.30 -10.52
C LYS A 296 23.02 3.76 -10.51
N ASN A 297 23.24 3.15 -9.35
CA ASN A 297 23.27 1.69 -9.21
C ASN A 297 21.87 1.09 -9.36
N GLU A 298 20.87 1.71 -8.74
CA GLU A 298 19.47 1.31 -8.85
C GLU A 298 18.96 1.45 -10.29
N ARG A 299 19.34 2.52 -10.97
CA ARG A 299 19.04 2.74 -12.39
C ARG A 299 19.70 1.69 -13.29
N LEU A 300 20.94 1.28 -13.01
CA LEU A 300 21.59 0.20 -13.75
C LEU A 300 20.83 -1.12 -13.57
N PHE A 301 20.48 -1.47 -12.33
CA PHE A 301 19.71 -2.68 -12.05
C PHE A 301 18.33 -2.65 -12.73
N PHE A 302 17.64 -1.51 -12.67
CA PHE A 302 16.38 -1.27 -13.37
C PHE A 302 16.50 -1.54 -14.88
N LEU A 303 17.53 -0.98 -15.53
CA LEU A 303 17.78 -1.19 -16.97
C LEU A 303 18.10 -2.66 -17.28
N CYS A 304 18.91 -3.33 -16.45
CA CYS A 304 19.22 -4.75 -16.60
C CYS A 304 17.97 -5.63 -16.44
N LEU A 305 17.10 -5.32 -15.48
CA LEU A 305 15.83 -6.02 -15.26
C LEU A 305 14.90 -5.87 -16.47
N ILE A 306 14.73 -4.64 -16.97
CA ILE A 306 13.92 -4.37 -18.17
C ILE A 306 14.46 -5.16 -19.36
N LEU A 307 15.77 -5.09 -19.62
CA LEU A 307 16.40 -5.79 -20.74
C LEU A 307 16.23 -7.30 -20.60
N LEU A 308 16.44 -7.87 -19.41
CA LEU A 308 16.27 -9.29 -19.14
C LEU A 308 14.83 -9.74 -19.39
N VAL A 309 13.84 -9.04 -18.82
CA VAL A 309 12.42 -9.36 -19.00
C VAL A 309 12.02 -9.23 -20.46
N PHE A 310 12.51 -8.20 -21.16
CA PHE A 310 12.27 -7.99 -22.59
C PHE A 310 12.80 -9.17 -23.42
N ILE A 311 14.06 -9.57 -23.22
CA ILE A 311 14.70 -10.68 -23.95
C ILE A 311 13.94 -12.00 -23.68
N LEU A 312 13.58 -12.27 -22.42
CA LEU A 312 12.83 -13.47 -22.04
C LEU A 312 11.46 -13.52 -22.72
N CYS A 313 10.70 -12.41 -22.65
CA CYS A 313 9.42 -12.27 -23.33
C CYS A 313 9.55 -12.44 -24.84
N TRP A 314 10.48 -11.71 -25.46
CA TRP A 314 10.73 -11.78 -26.90
C TRP A 314 11.05 -13.22 -27.35
N PHE A 315 11.97 -13.88 -26.67
CA PHE A 315 12.42 -15.23 -27.01
C PHE A 315 11.30 -16.27 -26.89
N VAL A 316 10.54 -16.25 -25.79
CA VAL A 316 9.47 -17.23 -25.56
C VAL A 316 8.27 -16.95 -26.47
N LEU A 317 7.83 -15.70 -26.58
CA LEU A 317 6.66 -15.34 -27.40
C LEU A 317 6.89 -15.58 -28.89
N SER A 318 8.12 -15.37 -29.39
CA SER A 318 8.49 -15.65 -30.79
C SER A 318 8.43 -17.14 -31.16
N ARG A 319 8.42 -18.03 -30.17
CA ARG A 319 8.34 -19.49 -30.36
C ARG A 319 6.93 -20.04 -30.19
N ILE A 320 5.96 -19.21 -29.83
CA ILE A 320 4.57 -19.63 -29.71
C ILE A 320 3.95 -19.63 -31.12
N PRO A 321 3.52 -20.80 -31.63
CA PRO A 321 3.00 -20.88 -32.98
C PRO A 321 1.73 -20.05 -33.11
N GLU A 322 1.70 -19.21 -34.14
CA GLU A 322 0.49 -18.57 -34.60
C GLU A 322 -0.31 -19.63 -35.36
N LYS A 323 -1.46 -20.06 -34.82
CA LYS A 323 -2.43 -20.75 -35.66
C LYS A 323 -3.06 -19.69 -36.53
N THR A 324 -2.48 -19.45 -37.69
CA THR A 324 -3.19 -18.90 -38.84
C THR A 324 -4.29 -19.91 -39.17
N GLY A 325 -5.45 -19.77 -38.52
CA GLY A 325 -6.66 -20.13 -39.24
C GLY A 325 -6.62 -19.28 -40.51
N GLU A 326 -6.78 -19.91 -41.68
CA GLU A 326 -7.22 -19.16 -42.85
C GLU A 326 -8.26 -18.14 -42.36
N ILE A 327 -8.11 -16.89 -42.77
CA ILE A 327 -9.13 -15.86 -42.52
C ILE A 327 -10.38 -16.40 -43.21
N SER A 328 -11.15 -17.21 -42.48
CA SER A 328 -12.47 -17.60 -42.88
C SER A 328 -13.20 -16.29 -42.76
N TYR A 329 -13.48 -15.68 -43.91
CA TYR A 329 -14.44 -14.59 -44.06
C TYR A 329 -15.84 -15.12 -43.69
N THR A 330 -15.99 -15.70 -42.51
CA THR A 330 -17.27 -15.91 -41.88
C THR A 330 -17.84 -14.53 -41.59
N LYS A 331 -18.99 -14.21 -42.20
CA LYS A 331 -19.76 -12.98 -41.94
C LYS A 331 -20.09 -12.73 -40.46
N ASN A 332 -19.81 -13.67 -39.55
CA ASN A 332 -20.11 -13.57 -38.13
C ASN A 332 -18.86 -13.13 -37.33
N VAL A 333 -18.83 -11.86 -36.93
CA VAL A 333 -17.76 -11.25 -36.11
C VAL A 333 -17.49 -12.04 -34.82
N LEU A 334 -18.52 -12.64 -34.22
CA LEU A 334 -18.39 -13.44 -32.98
C LEU A 334 -17.72 -14.81 -33.20
N ALA A 335 -17.43 -15.20 -34.44
CA ALA A 335 -16.66 -16.42 -34.73
C ALA A 335 -15.13 -16.20 -34.59
N ASN A 336 -14.66 -14.95 -34.64
CA ASN A 336 -13.25 -14.59 -34.52
C ASN A 336 -12.88 -14.37 -33.05
N VAL A 337 -11.77 -14.94 -32.59
CA VAL A 337 -11.42 -15.04 -31.16
C VAL A 337 -10.97 -13.70 -30.59
N GLU A 338 -10.36 -12.86 -31.42
CA GLU A 338 -9.87 -11.53 -31.08
C GLU A 338 -11.03 -10.62 -30.65
N TYR A 339 -12.16 -10.67 -31.38
CA TYR A 339 -13.37 -9.94 -30.98
C TYR A 339 -14.04 -10.52 -29.73
N GLN A 340 -14.00 -11.85 -29.53
CA GLN A 340 -14.54 -12.47 -28.32
C GLN A 340 -13.77 -12.00 -27.07
N GLN A 341 -12.44 -11.98 -27.12
CA GLN A 341 -11.61 -11.50 -26.03
C GLN A 341 -11.74 -9.99 -25.83
N LEU A 342 -11.83 -9.20 -26.91
CA LEU A 342 -12.07 -7.76 -26.81
C LEU A 342 -13.41 -7.47 -26.12
N LEU A 343 -14.50 -8.11 -26.56
CA LEU A 343 -15.82 -7.94 -25.95
C LEU A 343 -15.82 -8.36 -24.47
N THR A 344 -15.16 -9.48 -24.16
CA THR A 344 -15.01 -9.93 -22.76
C THR A 344 -14.22 -8.91 -21.95
N GLY A 345 -13.10 -8.40 -22.48
CA GLY A 345 -12.27 -7.40 -21.80
C GLY A 345 -13.01 -6.11 -21.50
N LEU A 346 -13.76 -5.58 -22.48
CA LEU A 346 -14.60 -4.39 -22.30
C LEU A 346 -15.73 -4.64 -21.29
N ALA A 347 -16.36 -5.81 -21.33
CA ALA A 347 -17.38 -6.19 -20.35
C ALA A 347 -16.80 -6.29 -18.93
N VAL A 348 -15.59 -6.85 -18.76
CA VAL A 348 -14.88 -6.88 -17.47
C VAL A 348 -14.56 -5.47 -17.00
N LEU A 349 -14.05 -4.59 -17.87
CA LEU A 349 -13.73 -3.20 -17.50
C LEU A 349 -14.96 -2.46 -16.97
N LEU A 350 -16.11 -2.61 -17.61
CA LEU A 350 -17.37 -2.02 -17.14
C LEU A 350 -17.85 -2.65 -15.85
N ALA A 351 -17.77 -3.98 -15.75
CA ALA A 351 -18.26 -4.70 -14.58
C ALA A 351 -17.41 -4.45 -13.33
N ALA A 352 -16.08 -4.40 -13.47
CA ALA A 352 -15.13 -4.13 -12.39
C ALA A 352 -15.33 -2.76 -11.74
N GLY A 353 -15.80 -1.77 -12.50
CA GLY A 353 -16.02 -0.41 -12.00
C GLY A 353 -17.28 -0.25 -11.14
N ILE A 354 -18.24 -1.17 -11.20
CA ILE A 354 -19.55 -1.03 -10.54
C ILE A 354 -19.43 -0.69 -9.04
N PRO A 355 -18.62 -1.40 -8.22
CA PRO A 355 -18.48 -1.08 -6.79
C PRO A 355 -17.93 0.32 -6.52
N PHE A 356 -17.06 0.84 -7.39
CA PHE A 356 -16.39 2.14 -7.21
C PHE A 356 -17.24 3.31 -7.73
N TRP A 357 -17.96 3.09 -8.83
CA TRP A 357 -18.84 4.12 -9.40
C TRP A 357 -20.11 4.35 -8.58
N THR A 358 -20.63 3.31 -7.93
CA THR A 358 -21.80 3.42 -7.05
C THR A 358 -21.50 4.20 -5.77
N THR A 359 -20.30 4.02 -5.22
CA THR A 359 -19.83 4.67 -3.99
C THR A 359 -19.05 5.97 -4.22
N TRP A 360 -18.79 6.31 -5.49
CA TRP A 360 -17.97 7.45 -5.89
C TRP A 360 -16.51 7.41 -5.40
N ILE A 361 -16.00 6.21 -5.10
CA ILE A 361 -14.59 6.00 -4.74
C ILE A 361 -13.68 6.40 -5.93
N HIS A 362 -12.54 6.99 -5.61
CA HIS A 362 -11.54 7.41 -6.57
C HIS A 362 -10.87 6.21 -7.25
N VAL A 363 -10.77 6.27 -8.58
CA VAL A 363 -10.00 5.31 -9.39
C VAL A 363 -8.85 6.07 -10.02
N GLU A 364 -7.70 6.02 -9.36
CA GLU A 364 -6.51 6.80 -9.71
C GLU A 364 -5.28 5.90 -9.74
N ASN A 365 -4.17 6.36 -10.34
CA ASN A 365 -2.89 5.63 -10.33
C ASN A 365 -1.90 6.26 -9.34
N ALA A 366 -2.40 6.78 -8.21
CA ALA A 366 -1.60 7.37 -7.15
C ALA A 366 -2.03 6.76 -5.82
N PHE A 367 -1.10 6.65 -4.88
CA PHE A 367 -1.39 6.18 -3.54
C PHE A 367 -2.29 7.18 -2.79
N PRO A 368 -3.26 6.72 -1.98
CA PRO A 368 -3.63 5.33 -1.71
C PRO A 368 -4.72 4.77 -2.65
N TRP A 369 -5.12 5.52 -3.67
CA TRP A 369 -6.27 5.19 -4.53
C TRP A 369 -5.98 4.13 -5.60
N ASP A 370 -4.72 3.87 -5.93
CA ASP A 370 -4.30 2.86 -6.91
C ASP A 370 -4.78 1.44 -6.60
N ARG A 371 -5.15 1.16 -5.35
CA ARG A 371 -5.79 -0.09 -4.91
C ARG A 371 -7.08 -0.42 -5.66
N SER A 372 -7.88 0.56 -6.07
CA SER A 372 -9.15 0.31 -6.78
C SER A 372 -8.95 -0.24 -8.19
N THR A 373 -7.77 0.02 -8.79
CA THR A 373 -7.44 -0.44 -10.14
C THR A 373 -7.25 -1.97 -10.22
N LEU A 374 -7.03 -2.64 -9.08
CA LEU A 374 -6.80 -4.09 -9.02
C LEU A 374 -7.96 -4.88 -9.63
N SER A 375 -9.21 -4.44 -9.46
CA SER A 375 -10.41 -5.08 -10.01
C SER A 375 -10.45 -5.08 -11.55
N PHE A 376 -9.80 -4.10 -12.20
CA PHE A 376 -9.84 -3.89 -13.65
C PHE A 376 -8.79 -4.71 -14.41
N ILE A 377 -7.83 -5.33 -13.71
CA ILE A 377 -6.63 -5.96 -14.26
C ILE A 377 -6.94 -6.98 -15.39
N ALA A 378 -7.96 -7.82 -15.21
CA ALA A 378 -8.39 -8.79 -16.21
C ALA A 378 -8.97 -8.14 -17.47
N GLY A 379 -9.72 -7.05 -17.30
CA GLY A 379 -10.33 -6.30 -18.39
C GLY A 379 -9.30 -5.54 -19.21
N VAL A 380 -8.34 -4.88 -18.54
CA VAL A 380 -7.21 -4.21 -19.19
C VAL A 380 -6.38 -5.22 -19.99
N ALA A 381 -6.01 -6.35 -19.37
CA ALA A 381 -5.18 -7.36 -20.00
C ALA A 381 -5.82 -7.99 -21.25
N LEU A 382 -7.11 -8.34 -21.19
CA LEU A 382 -7.84 -8.90 -22.33
C LEU A 382 -8.02 -7.87 -23.45
N THR A 383 -8.38 -6.64 -23.10
CA THR A 383 -8.58 -5.55 -24.06
C THR A 383 -7.28 -5.22 -24.77
N ALA A 384 -6.19 -5.01 -24.01
CA ALA A 384 -4.88 -4.69 -24.58
C ALA A 384 -4.35 -5.82 -25.47
N ALA A 385 -4.42 -7.08 -25.03
CA ALA A 385 -3.98 -8.22 -25.85
C ALA A 385 -4.76 -8.33 -27.16
N SER A 386 -6.08 -8.10 -27.13
CA SER A 386 -6.94 -8.16 -28.31
C SER A 386 -6.70 -6.99 -29.26
N LEU A 387 -6.52 -5.77 -28.74
CA LEU A 387 -6.18 -4.60 -29.54
C LEU A 387 -4.81 -4.77 -30.21
N ILE A 388 -3.82 -5.32 -29.49
CA ILE A 388 -2.51 -5.65 -30.08
C ILE A 388 -2.68 -6.65 -31.24
N ALA A 389 -3.51 -7.69 -31.06
CA ALA A 389 -3.80 -8.67 -32.10
C ALA A 389 -4.43 -8.04 -33.35
N LEU A 390 -5.41 -7.15 -33.16
CA LEU A 390 -6.21 -6.55 -34.23
C LEU A 390 -5.47 -5.46 -35.01
N LEU A 391 -4.63 -4.67 -34.32
CA LEU A 391 -3.99 -3.47 -34.90
C LEU A 391 -2.64 -3.77 -35.56
N PHE A 392 -1.96 -4.84 -35.16
CA PHE A 392 -0.57 -5.10 -35.54
C PHE A 392 -0.37 -6.47 -36.18
N LYS A 393 0.69 -6.59 -36.99
CA LYS A 393 1.17 -7.88 -37.54
C LYS A 393 2.01 -8.65 -36.52
N SER A 394 2.36 -9.89 -36.83
CA SER A 394 3.03 -10.83 -35.93
C SER A 394 4.28 -10.28 -35.24
N ALA A 395 5.31 -9.80 -35.94
CA ALA A 395 6.52 -9.30 -35.29
C ALA A 395 6.26 -8.11 -34.32
N PRO A 396 5.55 -7.03 -34.73
CA PRO A 396 5.22 -5.93 -33.84
C PRO A 396 4.38 -6.33 -32.61
N GLN A 397 3.48 -7.31 -32.72
CA GLN A 397 2.70 -7.80 -31.56
C GLN A 397 3.60 -8.33 -30.44
N ILE A 398 4.63 -9.10 -30.79
CA ILE A 398 5.61 -9.64 -29.81
C ILE A 398 6.40 -8.50 -29.20
N PHE A 399 6.89 -7.58 -30.05
CA PHE A 399 7.66 -6.42 -29.59
C PHE A 399 6.88 -5.60 -28.56
N ILE A 400 5.66 -5.21 -28.89
CA ILE A 400 4.81 -4.36 -28.04
C ILE A 400 4.50 -5.07 -26.72
N THR A 401 4.12 -6.36 -26.77
CA THR A 401 3.84 -7.10 -25.54
C THR A 401 5.07 -7.25 -24.66
N ALA A 402 6.23 -7.57 -25.24
CA ALA A 402 7.49 -7.69 -24.50
C ALA A 402 7.88 -6.36 -23.88
N LEU A 403 7.75 -5.25 -24.63
CA LEU A 403 8.06 -3.89 -24.16
C LEU A 403 7.14 -3.45 -23.02
N LEU A 404 5.82 -3.61 -23.17
CA LEU A 404 4.86 -3.27 -22.11
C LEU A 404 5.13 -4.08 -20.84
N THR A 405 5.39 -5.38 -21.00
CA THR A 405 5.68 -6.28 -19.87
C THR A 405 6.97 -5.87 -19.15
N SER A 406 8.04 -5.56 -19.91
CA SER A 406 9.32 -5.15 -19.32
C SER A 406 9.26 -3.79 -18.65
N LEU A 407 8.59 -2.79 -19.26
CA LEU A 407 8.43 -1.46 -18.67
C LEU A 407 7.61 -1.52 -17.38
N ALA A 408 6.53 -2.32 -17.35
CA ALA A 408 5.75 -2.49 -16.14
C ALA A 408 6.53 -3.21 -15.04
N ALA A 409 7.33 -4.23 -15.38
CA ALA A 409 8.25 -4.87 -14.43
C ALA A 409 9.25 -3.86 -13.83
N GLY A 410 9.82 -2.98 -14.65
CA GLY A 410 10.66 -1.87 -14.17
C GLY A 410 9.92 -0.91 -13.25
N SER A 411 8.69 -0.53 -13.60
CA SER A 411 7.85 0.35 -12.77
C SER A 411 7.59 -0.21 -11.38
N HIS A 412 7.31 -1.52 -11.27
CA HIS A 412 7.15 -2.19 -9.98
C HIS A 412 8.45 -2.23 -9.18
N PHE A 413 9.60 -2.35 -9.84
CA PHE A 413 10.90 -2.24 -9.19
C PHE A 413 11.14 -0.83 -8.63
N SER A 414 10.89 0.23 -9.42
CA SER A 414 10.98 1.61 -8.94
C SER A 414 10.04 1.86 -7.76
N ASN A 415 8.82 1.32 -7.80
CA ASN A 415 7.89 1.39 -6.68
C ASN A 415 8.40 0.63 -5.44
N ALA A 416 9.02 -0.54 -5.60
CA ALA A 416 9.62 -1.27 -4.49
C ALA A 416 10.73 -0.47 -3.80
N LEU A 417 11.51 0.31 -4.54
CA LEU A 417 12.51 1.23 -3.97
C LEU A 417 11.86 2.34 -3.13
N VAL A 418 10.71 2.88 -3.57
CA VAL A 418 9.95 3.84 -2.75
C VAL A 418 9.59 3.21 -1.41
N TYR A 419 8.98 2.02 -1.38
CA TYR A 419 8.61 1.36 -0.13
C TYR A 419 9.83 0.97 0.75
N LYS A 420 10.96 0.63 0.13
CA LYS A 420 12.22 0.42 0.86
C LYS A 420 12.66 1.71 1.57
N THR A 421 12.65 2.83 0.87
CA THR A 421 12.96 4.15 1.45
C THR A 421 11.96 4.52 2.55
N GLU A 422 10.68 4.26 2.35
CA GLU A 422 9.63 4.50 3.36
C GLU A 422 9.86 3.69 4.65
N ALA A 423 10.32 2.44 4.55
CA ALA A 423 10.70 1.66 5.72
C ALA A 423 11.92 2.26 6.44
N MET A 424 12.89 2.80 5.69
CA MET A 424 14.07 3.47 6.28
C MET A 424 13.67 4.78 6.99
N LYS A 425 12.77 5.58 6.42
CA LYS A 425 12.24 6.79 7.07
C LYS A 425 11.49 6.44 8.34
N MET A 426 10.69 5.39 8.30
CA MET A 426 9.95 4.88 9.46
C MET A 426 10.90 4.45 10.59
N ASN A 427 11.96 3.71 10.23
CA ASN A 427 13.02 3.31 11.16
C ASN A 427 13.69 4.53 11.80
N ASP A 428 14.16 5.49 11.00
CA ASP A 428 14.81 6.70 11.51
C ASP A 428 13.89 7.50 12.44
N TYR A 429 12.63 7.73 12.04
CA TYR A 429 11.66 8.47 12.85
C TYR A 429 11.43 7.84 14.23
N PHE A 430 11.11 6.55 14.29
CA PHE A 430 10.75 5.88 15.55
C PHE A 430 11.95 5.64 16.47
N TRP A 431 13.15 5.44 15.91
CA TRP A 431 14.38 5.39 16.70
C TRP A 431 14.78 6.75 17.25
N GLN A 432 14.68 7.82 16.46
CA GLN A 432 14.88 9.17 16.99
C GLN A 432 13.88 9.51 18.09
N LEU A 433 12.62 9.12 17.92
CA LEU A 433 11.60 9.27 18.95
C LEU A 433 11.97 8.48 20.22
N ALA A 434 12.44 7.23 20.10
CA ALA A 434 12.89 6.41 21.22
C ALA A 434 14.08 7.04 21.97
N TRP A 435 15.03 7.63 21.25
CA TRP A 435 16.18 8.29 21.86
C TRP A 435 15.80 9.59 22.56
N ARG A 436 14.85 10.35 21.98
CA ARG A 436 14.38 11.63 22.51
C ARG A 436 13.44 11.47 23.70
N ALA A 437 12.62 10.43 23.66
CA ALA A 437 11.65 10.08 24.70
C ALA A 437 11.84 8.60 25.07
N PRO A 438 12.74 8.28 26.01
CA PRO A 438 12.99 6.89 26.39
C PRO A 438 11.82 6.25 27.14
N GLY A 439 10.85 7.05 27.61
CA GLY A 439 9.54 6.60 28.06
C GLY A 439 8.51 7.72 27.89
N LEU A 440 7.23 7.36 27.95
CA LEU A 440 6.12 8.31 27.87
C LEU A 440 5.09 8.03 28.96
N GLU A 441 4.53 9.09 29.54
CA GLU A 441 3.41 9.00 30.47
C GLU A 441 2.15 8.44 29.79
N SER A 442 1.44 7.55 30.48
CA SER A 442 0.23 6.94 29.92
C SER A 442 -0.84 8.01 29.67
N GLY A 443 -1.49 7.95 28.51
CA GLY A 443 -2.40 8.98 28.02
C GLY A 443 -1.74 10.00 27.08
N THR A 444 -0.43 9.93 26.84
CA THR A 444 0.23 10.89 25.92
C THR A 444 -0.37 10.85 24.51
N ILE A 445 -0.70 12.02 23.98
CA ILE A 445 -1.12 12.25 22.60
C ILE A 445 0.03 12.88 21.83
N LEU A 446 0.62 12.14 20.90
CA LEU A 446 1.59 12.67 19.96
C LEU A 446 0.85 13.34 18.81
N VAL A 447 1.25 14.56 18.48
CA VAL A 447 0.68 15.30 17.35
C VAL A 447 1.78 15.73 16.39
N SER A 448 1.49 15.65 15.10
CA SER A 448 2.40 16.14 14.05
C SER A 448 1.62 16.66 12.85
N ASP A 449 2.31 17.35 11.96
CA ASP A 449 1.79 17.78 10.66
C ASP A 449 2.91 17.64 9.61
N GLN A 450 2.55 17.18 8.41
CA GLN A 450 3.45 17.05 7.25
C GLN A 450 4.77 16.29 7.53
N ILE A 451 4.72 15.23 8.33
CA ILE A 451 5.87 14.34 8.48
C ILE A 451 6.12 13.59 7.16
N PRO A 452 7.38 13.35 6.76
CA PRO A 452 7.74 12.70 5.49
C PRO A 452 7.49 11.18 5.46
N LEU A 453 6.42 10.70 6.10
CA LEU A 453 5.98 9.29 6.15
C LEU A 453 4.79 9.10 5.19
N ASP A 454 5.08 8.90 3.90
CA ASP A 454 4.12 9.04 2.80
C ASP A 454 3.20 7.81 2.60
N ARG A 455 3.47 6.72 3.32
CA ARG A 455 2.74 5.44 3.24
C ARG A 455 2.00 5.06 4.53
N TYR A 456 1.78 6.04 5.41
CA TYR A 456 1.20 5.85 6.72
C TYR A 456 0.22 6.98 7.04
N SER A 457 -0.79 6.65 7.84
CA SER A 457 -1.75 7.59 8.42
C SER A 457 -1.63 7.61 9.94
N ASP A 458 -2.29 8.56 10.60
CA ASP A 458 -2.35 8.63 12.07
C ASP A 458 -2.82 7.33 12.74
N SER A 459 -3.70 6.60 12.05
CA SER A 459 -4.29 5.35 12.49
C SER A 459 -3.31 4.18 12.36
N ASP A 460 -2.30 4.31 11.50
CA ASP A 460 -1.22 3.34 11.33
C ASP A 460 -0.08 3.58 12.33
N LEU A 461 0.18 4.85 12.68
CA LEU A 461 1.21 5.24 13.65
C LEU A 461 0.79 4.99 15.10
N THR A 462 -0.51 5.10 15.41
CA THR A 462 -1.03 4.83 16.76
C THR A 462 -0.64 3.43 17.28
N PRO A 463 -0.86 2.32 16.54
CA PRO A 463 -0.38 0.99 16.91
C PRO A 463 1.10 0.94 17.29
N ILE A 464 1.95 1.58 16.49
CA ILE A 464 3.41 1.47 16.60
C ILE A 464 3.91 2.15 17.86
N ILE A 465 3.36 3.31 18.21
CA ILE A 465 3.70 4.01 19.44
C ILE A 465 3.26 3.18 20.65
N ASN A 466 2.05 2.63 20.63
CA ASN A 466 1.62 1.78 21.74
C ASN A 466 2.50 0.53 21.86
N TRP A 467 2.93 -0.05 20.75
CA TRP A 467 3.84 -1.18 20.78
C TRP A 467 5.21 -0.79 21.34
N GLN A 468 5.76 0.35 20.93
CA GLN A 468 7.07 0.82 21.35
C GLN A 468 7.13 1.21 22.84
N TYR A 469 6.08 1.85 23.34
CA TYR A 469 6.03 2.39 24.71
C TYR A 469 5.29 1.50 25.71
N ALA A 470 4.43 0.60 25.24
CA ALA A 470 3.74 -0.40 26.05
C ALA A 470 3.74 -1.78 25.35
N PRO A 471 4.91 -2.43 25.18
CA PRO A 471 5.03 -3.71 24.46
C PRO A 471 4.37 -4.90 25.17
N SER A 472 3.94 -4.74 26.42
CA SER A 472 3.19 -5.74 27.17
C SER A 472 1.70 -5.41 27.27
N LEU A 473 1.23 -4.39 26.56
CA LEU A 473 -0.18 -4.00 26.55
C LEU A 473 -1.04 -5.15 26.01
N THR A 474 -2.19 -5.37 26.64
CA THR A 474 -3.19 -6.34 26.19
C THR A 474 -4.59 -5.72 26.28
N GLY A 475 -5.53 -6.25 25.50
CA GLY A 475 -6.91 -5.76 25.46
C GLY A 475 -7.15 -4.64 24.45
N SER A 476 -8.27 -3.93 24.59
CA SER A 476 -8.77 -3.00 23.56
C SER A 476 -8.48 -1.52 23.82
N ARG A 477 -7.91 -1.17 24.98
CA ARG A 477 -7.65 0.22 25.36
C ARG A 477 -6.22 0.61 25.05
N TYR A 478 -6.03 1.54 24.13
CA TYR A 478 -4.71 2.13 23.87
C TYR A 478 -4.30 3.06 25.00
N GLN A 479 -2.99 3.11 25.27
CA GLN A 479 -2.38 4.02 26.24
C GLN A 479 -1.86 5.30 25.60
N TYR A 480 -1.56 5.27 24.31
CA TYR A 480 -1.01 6.39 23.56
C TYR A 480 -1.82 6.63 22.29
N LYS A 481 -1.77 7.85 21.78
CA LYS A 481 -2.44 8.19 20.52
C LYS A 481 -1.54 9.02 19.63
N TYR A 482 -1.62 8.77 18.33
CA TYR A 482 -1.05 9.65 17.31
C TYR A 482 -2.17 10.37 16.58
N PHE A 483 -2.02 11.67 16.39
CA PHE A 483 -2.88 12.46 15.51
C PHE A 483 -2.08 13.25 14.49
N ASP A 484 -2.49 13.10 13.24
CA ASP A 484 -2.11 14.01 12.16
C ASP A 484 -3.00 15.25 12.25
N LEU A 485 -2.41 16.40 12.53
CA LEU A 485 -3.11 17.66 12.68
C LEU A 485 -3.73 18.13 11.37
N GLN A 486 -3.21 17.76 10.21
CA GLN A 486 -3.84 18.08 8.93
C GLN A 486 -5.25 17.50 8.85
N MET A 487 -5.44 16.29 9.39
CA MET A 487 -6.74 15.60 9.39
C MET A 487 -7.58 15.90 10.65
N ARG A 488 -6.93 16.11 11.79
CA ARG A 488 -7.59 16.03 13.11
C ARG A 488 -7.70 17.36 13.84
N ALA A 489 -6.97 18.40 13.42
CA ALA A 489 -6.93 19.69 14.13
C ALA A 489 -8.34 20.27 14.36
N ASN A 490 -9.18 20.31 13.33
CA ASN A 490 -10.53 20.88 13.47
C ASN A 490 -11.44 20.07 14.40
N THR A 491 -11.19 18.77 14.54
CA THR A 491 -12.04 17.86 15.34
C THR A 491 -11.66 17.89 16.82
N TYR A 492 -10.35 17.86 17.13
CA TYR A 492 -9.87 17.69 18.50
C TYR A 492 -9.11 18.90 19.06
N PHE A 493 -8.67 19.83 18.20
CA PHE A 493 -7.76 20.92 18.56
C PHE A 493 -8.23 22.30 18.04
N SER A 494 -9.51 22.44 17.70
CA SER A 494 -10.09 23.71 17.23
C SER A 494 -10.23 24.72 18.36
N ASN A 495 -10.56 24.24 19.57
CA ASN A 495 -10.61 25.03 20.80
C ASN A 495 -9.56 24.47 21.78
N LEU A 496 -8.43 25.15 21.94
CA LEU A 496 -7.35 24.70 22.83
C LEU A 496 -7.63 25.16 24.26
N GLN A 497 -8.51 24.44 24.97
CA GLN A 497 -8.73 24.63 26.39
C GLN A 497 -7.86 23.66 27.20
N PRO A 498 -7.14 24.10 28.24
CA PRO A 498 -6.45 23.20 29.17
C PRO A 498 -7.40 22.19 29.80
N GLY A 499 -6.95 20.95 29.98
CA GLY A 499 -7.70 19.85 30.60
C GLY A 499 -8.91 19.32 29.81
N GLN A 500 -9.11 19.73 28.56
CA GLN A 500 -10.22 19.25 27.74
C GLN A 500 -10.07 17.77 27.42
N GLU A 501 -11.11 16.98 27.70
CA GLU A 501 -11.13 15.54 27.39
C GLU A 501 -11.06 15.28 25.87
N ILE A 502 -10.24 14.30 25.51
CA ILE A 502 -10.09 13.78 24.15
C ILE A 502 -10.38 12.28 24.20
N SER A 503 -11.39 11.84 23.46
CA SER A 503 -11.69 10.43 23.25
C SER A 503 -11.76 10.08 21.77
N HIS A 504 -11.18 8.94 21.43
CA HIS A 504 -11.16 8.42 20.07
C HIS A 504 -11.34 6.90 20.08
N ALA A 505 -12.34 6.42 19.33
CA ALA A 505 -12.54 5.00 19.07
C ALA A 505 -12.20 4.69 17.61
N TYR A 506 -11.55 3.56 17.37
CA TYR A 506 -11.26 3.07 16.02
C TYR A 506 -11.38 1.55 15.97
N ARG A 507 -12.30 1.05 15.14
CA ARG A 507 -12.71 -0.36 15.11
C ARG A 507 -13.07 -0.85 16.52
N SER A 508 -12.39 -1.89 17.02
CA SER A 508 -12.60 -2.45 18.36
C SER A 508 -11.74 -1.80 19.45
N HIS A 509 -11.00 -0.72 19.16
CA HIS A 509 -10.09 -0.08 20.12
C HIS A 509 -10.57 1.30 20.58
N THR A 510 -10.23 1.66 21.82
CA THR A 510 -10.59 2.95 22.42
C THR A 510 -9.37 3.64 23.04
N PHE A 511 -9.45 4.98 23.09
CA PHE A 511 -8.46 5.84 23.73
C PHE A 511 -9.15 7.01 24.43
N GLN A 512 -8.60 7.43 25.57
CA GLN A 512 -9.06 8.55 26.38
C GLN A 512 -7.86 9.26 26.99
N SER A 513 -7.85 10.60 26.94
CA SER A 513 -6.82 11.48 27.49
C SER A 513 -7.36 12.92 27.58
N THR A 514 -6.49 13.91 27.81
CA THR A 514 -6.82 15.34 27.83
C THR A 514 -5.82 16.15 27.00
N THR A 515 -6.16 17.40 26.73
CA THR A 515 -5.25 18.37 26.06
C THR A 515 -3.97 18.66 26.84
N ASP A 516 -3.91 18.36 28.15
CA ASP A 516 -2.72 18.56 28.99
C ASP A 516 -1.61 17.52 28.73
N GLN A 517 -1.95 16.44 28.02
CA GLN A 517 -1.05 15.33 27.69
C GLN A 517 -0.62 15.33 26.22
N VAL A 518 -0.68 16.48 25.56
CA VAL A 518 -0.29 16.63 24.15
C VAL A 518 1.22 16.82 24.05
N LEU A 519 1.86 16.11 23.12
CA LEU A 519 3.27 16.26 22.78
C LEU A 519 3.41 16.52 21.28
N ALA A 520 3.76 17.74 20.92
CA ALA A 520 3.95 18.13 19.53
C ALA A 520 5.33 17.72 19.01
N ILE A 521 5.34 16.98 17.91
CA ILE A 521 6.54 16.49 17.25
C ILE A 521 6.62 17.09 15.85
N PHE A 522 7.82 17.52 15.49
CA PHE A 522 8.13 17.99 14.14
C PHE A 522 9.30 17.21 13.56
N TYR A 523 9.14 16.70 12.35
CA TYR A 523 10.17 15.93 11.65
C TYR A 523 10.04 16.21 10.16
N ARG A 524 11.19 16.44 9.50
CA ARG A 524 11.28 16.75 8.07
C ARG A 524 12.49 16.05 7.47
N LYS A 525 12.49 15.91 6.15
CA LYS A 525 13.61 15.31 5.42
C LYS A 525 14.91 16.06 5.74
N ASP A 526 15.97 15.31 6.01
CA ASP A 526 17.32 15.81 6.29
C ASP A 526 17.43 16.70 7.54
N ALA A 527 16.54 16.53 8.53
CA ALA A 527 16.66 17.15 9.85
C ALA A 527 16.40 16.12 10.95
N CYS A 528 16.82 16.44 12.18
CA CYS A 528 16.49 15.62 13.34
C CYS A 528 15.05 15.85 13.80
N LEU A 529 14.50 14.91 14.56
CA LEU A 529 13.17 15.01 15.16
C LEU A 529 13.18 16.03 16.30
N TRP A 530 12.25 16.98 16.27
CA TRP A 530 12.08 18.01 17.31
C TRP A 530 10.83 17.76 18.14
N VAL A 531 10.97 17.96 19.46
CA VAL A 531 9.83 18.20 20.34
C VAL A 531 9.56 19.70 20.33
N ILE A 532 8.37 20.07 19.88
CA ILE A 532 7.94 21.47 19.79
C ILE A 532 7.16 21.82 21.06
N THR A 533 7.50 22.95 21.64
CA THR A 533 6.95 23.55 22.85
C THR A 533 6.70 25.03 22.58
N LYS A 534 6.17 25.75 23.58
CA LYS A 534 5.99 27.20 23.48
C LYS A 534 7.30 27.95 23.18
N ASP A 535 8.43 27.44 23.68
CA ASP A 535 9.73 28.12 23.65
C ASP A 535 10.44 28.04 22.29
N ASN A 536 10.06 27.08 21.45
CA ASN A 536 10.62 26.89 20.11
C ASN A 536 9.53 26.87 19.03
N ARG A 537 8.36 27.46 19.33
CA ARG A 537 7.23 27.55 18.39
C ARG A 537 7.53 28.39 17.15
N ASP A 538 8.56 29.23 17.19
CA ASP A 538 9.05 30.06 16.10
C ASP A 538 10.03 29.32 15.17
N TYR A 539 10.12 27.99 15.27
CA TYR A 539 10.93 27.15 14.39
C TYR A 539 10.69 27.51 12.89
N PRO A 540 11.74 27.78 12.09
CA PRO A 540 11.58 28.18 10.69
C PRO A 540 10.88 27.13 9.81
N GLY A 541 9.76 27.54 9.21
CA GLY A 541 8.95 26.67 8.35
C GLY A 541 8.07 25.68 9.12
N LEU A 542 7.80 25.92 10.40
CA LEU A 542 6.86 25.13 11.18
C LEU A 542 5.43 25.27 10.63
N PRO A 543 4.67 24.18 10.43
CA PRO A 543 3.27 24.24 10.04
C PRO A 543 2.40 25.02 11.04
N GLU A 544 1.42 25.78 10.53
CA GLU A 544 0.52 26.60 11.37
C GLU A 544 -0.25 25.76 12.41
N SER A 545 -0.59 24.53 12.06
CA SER A 545 -1.27 23.60 12.96
C SER A 545 -0.40 23.25 14.18
N ILE A 546 0.89 22.95 13.96
CA ILE A 546 1.86 22.69 15.03
C ILE A 546 2.11 23.96 15.85
N PHE A 547 2.25 25.12 15.19
CA PHE A 547 2.40 26.41 15.88
C PHE A 547 1.25 26.68 16.87
N LYS A 548 0.00 26.38 16.47
CA LYS A 548 -1.18 26.54 17.33
C LYS A 548 -1.14 25.63 18.56
N VAL A 549 -0.81 24.34 18.38
CA VAL A 549 -0.77 23.38 19.49
C VAL A 549 0.49 23.46 20.33
N ALA A 550 1.56 24.12 19.86
CA ALA A 550 2.82 24.26 20.59
C ALA A 550 2.64 24.88 21.99
N GLY A 551 1.61 25.72 22.18
CA GLY A 551 1.28 26.33 23.46
C GLY A 551 0.74 25.36 24.53
N ILE A 552 0.20 24.21 24.11
CA ILE A 552 -0.29 23.13 25.01
C ILE A 552 0.60 21.88 24.96
N SER A 553 1.65 21.89 24.13
CA SER A 553 2.59 20.79 24.06
C SER A 553 3.40 20.70 25.35
N ASN A 554 3.30 19.56 26.03
CA ASN A 554 3.82 19.34 27.36
C ASN A 554 5.03 18.38 27.32
N PRO A 555 6.27 18.88 27.45
CA PRO A 555 7.46 18.04 27.46
C PRO A 555 7.56 17.13 28.69
N ASP A 556 6.80 17.39 29.77
CA ASP A 556 6.78 16.55 30.98
C ASP A 556 6.14 15.18 30.74
N MET A 557 5.46 14.99 29.60
CA MET A 557 5.01 13.67 29.15
C MET A 557 6.18 12.72 28.83
N ILE A 558 7.39 13.25 28.65
CA ILE A 558 8.60 12.47 28.39
C ILE A 558 9.21 12.02 29.72
N LEU A 559 9.18 10.72 29.97
CA LEU A 559 9.86 10.09 31.11
C LEU A 559 11.35 9.98 30.80
N THR A 560 12.14 10.90 31.36
CA THR A 560 13.60 10.96 31.13
C THR A 560 14.35 9.80 31.80
N ASP A 561 13.87 9.35 32.96
CA ASP A 561 14.39 8.21 33.72
C ASP A 561 13.41 7.04 33.70
N SER A 562 13.28 6.39 32.53
CA SER A 562 12.44 5.20 32.38
C SER A 562 13.21 3.92 32.73
N ASN A 563 12.60 3.07 33.57
CA ASN A 563 13.13 1.73 33.89
C ASN A 563 13.13 0.78 32.68
N THR A 564 12.27 1.03 31.71
CA THR A 564 12.18 0.30 30.43
C THR A 564 12.30 1.29 29.30
N THR A 565 13.46 1.30 28.63
CA THR A 565 13.68 2.16 27.48
C THR A 565 12.78 1.72 26.32
N ALA A 566 12.06 2.68 25.74
CA ALA A 566 11.25 2.49 24.55
C ALA A 566 12.07 1.85 23.43
N ASN A 567 11.55 0.78 22.84
CA ASN A 567 12.20 0.07 21.75
C ASN A 567 11.16 -0.16 20.64
N PRO A 568 11.39 0.34 19.41
CA PRO A 568 10.51 0.07 18.29
C PRO A 568 10.34 -1.46 18.07
N PRO A 569 9.16 -1.93 17.64
CA PRO A 569 8.97 -3.36 17.36
C PRO A 569 9.89 -3.83 16.23
N ASP A 570 10.30 -5.11 16.25
CA ASP A 570 11.28 -5.68 15.31
C ASP A 570 10.99 -5.40 13.83
N ALA A 571 9.71 -5.28 13.45
CA ALA A 571 9.28 -4.97 12.10
C ALA A 571 9.71 -3.56 11.62
N ILE A 572 9.91 -2.59 12.53
CA ILE A 572 10.48 -1.26 12.22
C ILE A 572 11.96 -1.38 11.81
N GLY A 573 12.65 -2.41 12.29
CA GLY A 573 14.05 -2.67 12.01
C GLY A 573 14.97 -2.25 13.15
N LYS A 574 16.24 -2.64 13.00
CA LYS A 574 17.28 -2.44 14.01
C LYS A 574 17.56 -0.96 14.25
N GLU A 575 18.16 -0.67 15.40
CA GLU A 575 18.68 0.64 15.72
C GLU A 575 19.69 1.09 14.64
N PRO A 576 19.49 2.28 14.05
CA PRO A 576 20.43 2.84 13.11
C PRO A 576 21.73 3.23 13.81
N ALA A 577 22.81 3.36 13.05
CA ALA A 577 24.09 3.80 13.59
C ALA A 577 23.96 5.16 14.29
N HIS A 578 24.67 5.35 15.39
CA HIS A 578 24.63 6.57 16.21
C HIS A 578 25.30 7.75 15.49
N GLY A 579 24.54 8.35 14.56
CA GLY A 579 24.93 9.55 13.81
C GLY A 579 24.56 10.85 14.54
N PHE A 580 24.59 11.96 13.81
CA PHE A 580 24.35 13.28 14.38
C PHE A 580 23.02 13.36 15.16
N CYS A 581 21.93 12.86 14.58
CA CYS A 581 20.62 12.91 15.23
C CYS A 581 20.53 12.08 16.50
N TYR A 582 21.30 11.00 16.66
CA TYR A 582 21.38 10.28 17.93
C TYR A 582 21.88 11.20 19.05
N TYR A 583 23.03 11.82 18.84
CA TYR A 583 23.63 12.72 19.83
C TYR A 583 22.78 13.98 20.03
N PHE A 584 22.14 14.49 18.98
CA PHE A 584 21.15 15.57 19.09
C PHE A 584 20.02 15.20 20.06
N GLN A 585 19.42 14.01 19.91
CA GLN A 585 18.33 13.58 20.79
C GLN A 585 18.82 13.40 22.23
N LYS A 586 20.03 12.84 22.42
CA LYS A 586 20.64 12.69 23.74
C LYS A 586 20.93 14.03 24.40
N ALA A 587 21.58 14.97 23.70
CA ALA A 587 21.85 16.30 24.24
C ALA A 587 20.55 17.03 24.60
N SER A 588 19.53 16.97 23.74
CA SER A 588 18.22 17.58 24.01
C SER A 588 17.52 16.98 25.23
N LEU A 589 17.60 15.65 25.40
CA LEU A 589 17.04 14.94 26.55
C LEU A 589 17.76 15.31 27.85
N GLU A 590 19.10 15.38 27.84
CA GLU A 590 19.88 15.73 29.04
C GLU A 590 19.73 17.22 29.41
N LEU A 591 19.57 18.10 28.42
CA LEU A 591 19.18 19.50 28.67
C LEU A 591 17.81 19.61 29.34
N GLN A 592 16.81 18.82 28.89
CA GLN A 592 15.50 18.75 29.55
C GLN A 592 15.62 18.25 31.00
N ARG A 593 16.54 17.31 31.26
CA ARG A 593 16.81 16.79 32.60
C ARG A 593 17.56 17.78 33.49
N GLY A 594 18.22 18.79 32.90
CA GLY A 594 19.14 19.69 33.60
C GLY A 594 20.53 19.09 33.87
N ASP A 595 20.87 17.94 33.27
CA ASP A 595 22.20 17.31 33.40
C ASP A 595 23.17 17.91 32.37
N LEU A 596 23.75 19.06 32.73
CA LEU A 596 24.64 19.83 31.86
C LEU A 596 25.88 19.04 31.44
N SER A 597 26.40 18.17 32.30
CA SER A 597 27.61 17.39 32.02
C SER A 597 27.36 16.31 30.98
N LYS A 598 26.23 15.59 31.06
CA LYS A 598 25.88 14.60 30.04
C LYS A 598 25.48 15.27 28.72
N ALA A 599 24.79 16.41 28.75
CA ALA A 599 24.50 17.19 27.56
C ALA A 599 25.81 17.60 26.84
N LEU A 600 26.81 18.07 27.59
CA LEU A 600 28.13 18.38 27.04
C LEU A 600 28.81 17.14 26.44
N ASN A 601 28.78 16.00 27.12
CA ASN A 601 29.41 14.77 26.64
C ASN A 601 28.81 14.32 25.30
N ALA A 602 27.49 14.37 25.15
CA ALA A 602 26.83 14.05 23.88
C ALA A 602 27.27 14.99 22.74
N ALA A 603 27.37 16.30 23.02
CA ALA A 603 27.82 17.29 22.04
C ALA A 603 29.31 17.10 21.64
N VAL A 604 30.18 16.81 22.61
CA VAL A 604 31.62 16.56 22.36
C VAL A 604 31.80 15.29 21.53
N GLN A 605 31.12 14.19 21.88
CA GLN A 605 31.21 12.94 21.12
C GLN A 605 30.75 13.12 19.67
N ALA A 606 29.74 13.95 19.42
CA ALA A 606 29.33 14.26 18.05
C ALA A 606 30.44 14.95 17.26
N LEU A 607 31.11 15.95 17.85
CA LEU A 607 32.21 16.68 17.21
C LEU A 607 33.46 15.82 17.01
N GLU A 608 33.84 15.02 18.01
CA GLU A 608 35.01 14.13 17.94
C GLU A 608 34.86 13.04 16.87
N ASN A 609 33.63 12.57 16.65
CA ASN A 609 33.31 11.62 15.58
C ASN A 609 33.13 12.29 14.20
N GLY A 610 33.37 13.59 14.08
CA GLY A 610 33.23 14.33 12.82
C GLY A 610 31.81 14.36 12.27
N LEU A 611 30.80 14.27 13.14
CA LEU A 611 29.39 14.26 12.74
C LEU A 611 28.91 15.69 12.47
N GLU A 612 28.06 15.85 11.44
CA GLU A 612 27.54 17.14 11.04
C GLU A 612 26.02 17.16 10.94
N ALA A 613 25.43 18.29 11.32
CA ALA A 613 24.03 18.57 11.10
C ALA A 613 23.78 18.84 9.61
N LYS A 614 22.71 18.26 9.06
CA LYS A 614 22.23 18.62 7.73
C LYS A 614 21.37 19.89 7.76
N ASP A 615 20.54 20.07 8.80
CA ASP A 615 19.85 21.34 9.05
C ASP A 615 20.66 22.17 10.08
N PRO A 616 21.05 23.42 9.75
CA PRO A 616 21.76 24.29 10.68
C PRO A 616 21.09 24.46 12.05
N VAL A 617 19.75 24.43 12.13
CA VAL A 617 19.06 24.59 13.43
C VAL A 617 19.26 23.40 14.35
N ASP A 618 19.63 22.22 13.83
CA ASP A 618 19.90 21.04 14.65
C ASP A 618 21.19 21.19 15.47
N TRP A 619 22.01 22.21 15.23
CA TRP A 619 23.14 22.52 16.12
C TRP A 619 22.72 23.13 17.47
N ILE A 620 21.48 23.58 17.63
CA ILE A 620 21.02 24.35 18.80
C ILE A 620 21.23 23.60 20.13
N PRO A 621 20.87 22.31 20.30
CA PRO A 621 21.11 21.62 21.58
C PRO A 621 22.59 21.56 21.94
N PHE A 622 23.48 21.40 20.96
CA PHE A 622 24.92 21.38 21.22
C PHE A 622 25.43 22.77 21.60
N ALA A 623 24.98 23.82 20.91
CA ALA A 623 25.29 25.20 21.28
C ALA A 623 24.84 25.50 22.71
N LYS A 624 23.61 25.13 23.09
CA LYS A 624 23.10 25.28 24.46
C LYS A 624 23.98 24.52 25.47
N ALA A 625 24.36 23.27 25.16
CA ALA A 625 25.22 22.48 26.03
C ALA A 625 26.60 23.10 26.22
N PHE A 626 27.25 23.59 25.17
CA PHE A 626 28.56 24.25 25.28
C PHE A 626 28.48 25.57 26.04
N VAL A 627 27.49 26.41 25.74
CA VAL A 627 27.29 27.70 26.40
C VAL A 627 27.01 27.52 27.90
N LEU A 628 26.12 26.60 28.28
CA LEU A 628 25.80 26.32 29.69
C LEU A 628 26.97 25.71 30.48
N ASN A 629 27.93 25.08 29.81
CA ASN A 629 29.16 24.53 30.42
C ASN A 629 30.41 25.40 30.18
N GLU A 630 30.23 26.65 29.75
CA GLU A 630 31.31 27.62 29.52
C GLU A 630 32.40 27.16 28.53
N LYS A 631 32.02 26.33 27.55
CA LYS A 631 32.87 25.85 26.46
C LYS A 631 32.78 26.79 25.25
N TRP A 632 33.30 27.99 25.41
CA TRP A 632 33.12 29.11 24.48
C TRP A 632 33.72 28.86 23.10
N ASP A 633 34.87 28.20 23.00
CA ASP A 633 35.51 27.92 21.71
C ASP A 633 34.64 27.00 20.84
N GLN A 634 34.09 25.94 21.42
CA GLN A 634 33.16 25.04 20.73
C GLN A 634 31.84 25.73 20.40
N ALA A 635 31.32 26.56 21.31
CA ALA A 635 30.11 27.34 21.06
C ALA A 635 30.29 28.29 19.86
N ASN A 636 31.45 28.96 19.77
CA ASN A 636 31.82 29.82 18.66
C ASN A 636 31.92 29.05 17.33
N GLN A 637 32.53 27.86 17.35
CA GLN A 637 32.62 27.00 16.17
C GLN A 637 31.22 26.61 15.65
N ILE A 638 30.29 26.31 16.56
CA ILE A 638 28.91 26.01 16.18
C ILE A 638 28.17 27.25 15.66
N ALA A 639 28.33 28.39 16.31
CA ALA A 639 27.69 29.64 15.91
C ALA A 639 28.01 30.00 14.44
N GLU A 640 29.25 29.81 14.02
CA GLU A 640 29.68 30.02 12.63
C GLU A 640 28.98 29.08 11.63
N LYS A 641 28.67 27.83 12.03
CA LYS A 641 27.97 26.85 11.17
C LYS A 641 26.51 27.20 10.91
N VAL A 642 25.91 28.06 11.73
CA VAL A 642 24.49 28.47 11.59
C VAL A 642 24.35 29.77 10.80
N ASN A 643 25.44 30.53 10.67
CA ASN A 643 25.47 31.79 9.96
C ASN A 643 25.43 31.58 8.43
N GLY A 644 24.23 31.72 7.85
CA GLY A 644 24.03 31.57 6.40
C GLY A 644 22.57 31.76 5.93
N ASP A 645 21.61 31.42 6.78
CA ASP A 645 20.17 31.69 6.56
C ASP A 645 19.66 32.64 7.67
N PRO A 646 19.21 33.87 7.33
CA PRO A 646 18.77 34.84 8.34
C PRO A 646 17.64 34.37 9.24
N GLN A 647 16.71 33.55 8.74
CA GLN A 647 15.59 33.06 9.56
C GLN A 647 16.07 32.01 10.56
N LYS A 648 16.95 31.11 10.12
CA LYS A 648 17.54 30.08 10.99
C LYS A 648 18.51 30.68 12.01
N ALA A 649 19.30 31.68 11.60
CA ALA A 649 20.14 32.45 12.51
C ALA A 649 19.29 33.16 13.57
N ALA A 650 18.23 33.87 13.17
CA ALA A 650 17.32 34.53 14.12
C ALA A 650 16.70 33.56 15.13
N PHE A 651 16.26 32.38 14.67
CA PHE A 651 15.75 31.32 15.54
C PHE A 651 16.84 30.77 16.48
N PHE A 652 18.04 30.48 15.97
CA PHE A 652 19.17 30.06 16.80
C PHE A 652 19.49 31.07 17.91
N CYS A 653 19.47 32.36 17.57
CA CYS A 653 19.68 33.46 18.50
C CYS A 653 18.57 33.52 19.55
N SER A 654 17.30 33.41 19.16
CA SER A 654 16.18 33.39 20.11
C SER A 654 16.33 32.23 21.09
N GLN A 655 16.75 31.06 20.61
CA GLN A 655 16.98 29.87 21.43
C GLN A 655 18.13 30.03 22.42
N LEU A 656 19.24 30.70 22.06
CA LEU A 656 20.34 30.96 23.00
C LEU A 656 19.97 32.04 24.03
N GLN A 657 19.17 33.03 23.65
CA GLN A 657 18.73 34.10 24.56
C GLN A 657 17.82 33.57 25.68
N LEU A 658 17.12 32.45 25.45
CA LEU A 658 16.32 31.77 26.47
C LEU A 658 17.16 31.16 27.61
N LEU A 659 18.47 31.03 27.46
CA LEU A 659 19.35 30.50 28.51
C LEU A 659 19.51 31.45 29.70
N GLY A 660 19.06 32.71 29.59
CA GLY A 660 19.15 33.69 30.67
C GLY A 660 20.57 34.16 31.00
N ILE A 661 21.53 33.91 30.11
CA ILE A 661 22.92 34.37 30.27
C ILE A 661 23.02 35.85 29.92
N ASP A 662 23.77 36.60 30.73
CA ASP A 662 24.00 38.02 30.50
C ASP A 662 24.68 38.27 29.15
N ARG A 663 24.01 39.05 28.29
CA ARG A 663 24.50 39.40 26.95
C ARG A 663 25.76 40.27 26.97
N THR A 664 26.04 40.94 28.08
CA THR A 664 27.24 41.77 28.24
C THR A 664 28.49 40.93 28.52
N ARG A 665 28.34 39.64 28.85
CA ARG A 665 29.46 38.71 29.00
C ARG A 665 30.23 38.61 27.67
N PRO A 666 31.53 38.97 27.62
CA PRO A 666 32.28 39.05 26.36
C PRO A 666 32.26 37.76 25.55
N GLU A 667 32.39 36.61 26.22
CA GLU A 667 32.42 35.32 25.54
C GLU A 667 31.07 34.95 24.92
N PHE A 668 29.96 35.27 25.60
CA PHE A 668 28.62 35.01 25.09
C PHE A 668 28.21 35.99 23.99
N SER A 669 28.57 37.27 24.14
CA SER A 669 28.41 38.30 23.10
C SER A 669 29.12 37.89 21.81
N GLU A 670 30.33 37.34 21.90
CA GLU A 670 31.06 36.83 20.74
C GLU A 670 30.34 35.65 20.06
N VAL A 671 29.77 34.71 20.82
CA VAL A 671 28.97 33.61 20.26
C VAL A 671 27.75 34.16 19.48
N LEU A 672 27.02 35.11 20.08
CA LEU A 672 25.88 35.75 19.44
C LEU A 672 26.29 36.51 18.16
N ARG A 673 27.42 37.22 18.20
CA ARG A 673 27.98 37.93 17.05
C ARG A 673 28.33 36.97 15.91
N LYS A 674 28.99 35.85 16.21
CA LYS A 674 29.37 34.83 15.22
C LYS A 674 28.16 34.14 14.60
N ALA A 675 27.09 33.96 15.37
CA ALA A 675 25.82 33.42 14.88
C ALA A 675 25.02 34.42 14.02
N GLY A 676 25.42 35.69 13.97
CA GLY A 676 24.74 36.73 13.21
C GLY A 676 23.51 37.32 13.92
N CYS A 677 23.48 37.33 15.26
CA CYS A 677 22.32 37.74 16.06
C CYS A 677 21.99 39.25 16.05
N GLY A 678 22.71 40.07 15.26
CA GLY A 678 22.72 41.52 15.41
C GLY A 678 23.48 41.95 16.68
N GLU A 679 23.87 43.23 16.75
CA GLU A 679 24.41 43.84 17.97
C GLU A 679 23.35 44.00 19.07
#